data_AF-A0AAW3THU8-F1
#
_entry.id   AF-A0AAW3THU8-F1
#
_cell.length_a   1.000
_cell.length_b   1.000
_cell.length_c   1.000
_cell.angle_alpha   90.00
_cell.angle_beta   90.00
_cell.angle_gamma   90.00
#
_symmetry.space_group_name_H-M   'P 1'
#
loop_
_entity.id
_entity.type
_entity.pdbx_description
1 polymer ?
#
loop_
_entity_poly.entity_id
_entity_poly.type
_entity_poly.pdbx_seq_one_letter_code
_entity_poly.pdbx_strand_id
1 'polypeptide(L)'
;MIKKLLNTFLTLLLISSAYKVLAIEPMHDKTLFVNGYPESAQVSSLRLSFEKLGFNDYKLDGVNNNSRVDFTNRIDKLSTNLKLNFSYTNSPSLLANVSHLKVYFNDNLVTVLPINEQLSVVKNTVSHSLDLNAKYIQDYNQIRFELVGYYDLRCQDYFSRSIWTEINKSSHIKIDQKQLAIDSRLEYLPEPFFDAKDYNKLNLPFVFASTPNTQAIEAAATLSSWFGAQADWRGANFPVVLNKAPEQHSVVFITNDSKPDFLKDYPDVEKPTVELISSPIHRYNKMLLILGRDEKDLKTAVTGLVFGHKIMTGRSASIEAITKLPLRKAYDAPRWLRNDRPVHFDELIDYPTQLQAEGLNNGPIKLNVRFAPDLFTWREKGIPITLQYRNTPESETLNSRLNMLINQEFISGFLLDKKDTSLTTAKTLLPLIANTDTTQSTEDFSLDGINLASRNELNFDFRFAVLKKGECAVAPPGGEYGVIDGNSNIDVSGFDHYIALPDLNVFANSGFPFTKYADLQQTLVLIDEVPSSKALSVLFNLTGHFGAITGYPAHRISVAHLNEDAHLDDKDILVIAKPNSIANNLDEDAQTNILLDNNQRAIKQAIYNGAYDEQTTDKVEVSIKSSGDMAVITGFQSPFDSERSIVSLSATSQKAFTLLDDALMSSQALAQIKGSAAVINSQGIKTIKTDEQYFVGHIPVHTLIWFHLSDHPFVLALLSILTLLLISFIIWRLLQALTYKRLAEGDK
;
A
#
# COMPACT_ATOMS: atom_id res chain seq x y z
N MET A 1 9.85 82.93 -24.06
CA MET A 1 8.78 82.46 -23.14
C MET A 1 7.88 81.37 -23.72
N ILE A 2 7.64 81.32 -25.04
CA ILE A 2 6.70 80.33 -25.65
C ILE A 2 7.22 78.88 -25.63
N LYS A 3 8.54 78.64 -25.76
CA LYS A 3 9.12 77.28 -25.68
C LYS A 3 9.08 76.65 -24.27
N LYS A 4 9.04 77.45 -23.20
CA LYS A 4 8.95 76.92 -21.83
C LYS A 4 7.53 76.52 -21.45
N LEU A 5 6.52 77.22 -21.96
CA LEU A 5 5.10 76.87 -21.75
C LEU A 5 4.68 75.62 -22.54
N LEU A 6 5.23 75.40 -23.74
CA LEU A 6 4.90 74.22 -24.53
C LEU A 6 5.48 72.93 -23.93
N ASN A 7 6.68 73.01 -23.33
CA ASN A 7 7.28 71.85 -22.67
C ASN A 7 6.61 71.50 -21.33
N THR A 8 6.09 72.47 -20.57
CA THR A 8 5.33 72.18 -19.35
C THR A 8 3.92 71.66 -19.64
N PHE A 9 3.31 72.03 -20.76
CA PHE A 9 2.01 71.46 -21.15
C PHE A 9 2.15 70.02 -21.67
N LEU A 10 3.25 69.70 -22.37
CA LEU A 10 3.51 68.35 -22.86
C LEU A 10 3.91 67.37 -21.73
N THR A 11 4.61 67.84 -20.70
CA THR A 11 4.90 67.00 -19.52
C THR A 11 3.68 66.82 -18.60
N LEU A 12 2.76 67.78 -18.52
CA LEU A 12 1.49 67.58 -17.80
C LEU A 12 0.55 66.60 -18.51
N LEU A 13 0.51 66.59 -19.86
CA LEU A 13 -0.30 65.65 -20.62
C LEU A 13 0.21 64.21 -20.55
N LEU A 14 1.53 64.01 -20.40
CA LEU A 14 2.15 62.69 -20.25
C LEU A 14 2.07 62.12 -18.83
N ILE A 15 1.75 62.94 -17.83
CA ILE A 15 1.52 62.49 -16.44
C ILE A 15 0.01 62.29 -16.16
N SER A 16 -0.88 62.83 -17.01
CA SER A 16 -2.35 62.67 -16.88
C SER A 16 -2.93 61.49 -17.64
N SER A 17 -2.16 60.74 -18.44
CA SER A 17 -2.54 59.38 -18.82
C SER A 17 -2.29 58.48 -17.62
N ALA A 18 -3.19 58.60 -16.65
CA ALA A 18 -3.31 57.70 -15.53
C ALA A 18 -3.15 56.27 -16.04
N TYR A 19 -2.22 55.55 -15.42
CA TYR A 19 -2.39 54.12 -15.21
C TYR A 19 -3.75 53.95 -14.54
N LYS A 20 -4.83 53.87 -15.34
CA LYS A 20 -5.90 52.96 -15.02
C LYS A 20 -5.24 51.59 -15.11
N VAL A 21 -4.69 51.15 -13.98
CA VAL A 21 -4.81 49.75 -13.63
C VAL A 21 -6.32 49.52 -13.71
N LEU A 22 -6.80 49.05 -14.86
CA LEU A 22 -8.01 48.27 -14.86
C LEU A 22 -7.64 47.11 -13.94
N ALA A 23 -8.05 47.22 -12.68
CA ALA A 23 -8.32 46.04 -11.90
C ALA A 23 -9.31 45.28 -12.77
N ILE A 24 -8.80 44.27 -13.49
CA ILE A 24 -9.63 43.34 -14.22
C ILE A 24 -10.53 42.77 -13.13
N GLU A 25 -11.82 43.09 -13.20
CA GLU A 25 -12.78 42.53 -12.26
C GLU A 25 -12.66 41.00 -12.37
N PRO A 26 -12.60 40.27 -11.23
CA PRO A 26 -12.52 38.82 -11.26
C PRO A 26 -13.65 38.28 -12.12
N MET A 27 -13.33 37.35 -13.01
CA MET A 27 -14.28 36.84 -14.00
C MET A 27 -15.51 36.27 -13.29
N HIS A 28 -16.63 36.98 -13.36
CA HIS A 28 -17.89 36.53 -12.74
C HIS A 28 -18.45 35.27 -13.43
N ASP A 29 -18.10 35.07 -14.70
CA ASP A 29 -18.61 33.95 -15.49
C ASP A 29 -17.68 32.73 -15.41
N LYS A 30 -18.11 31.72 -14.64
CA LYS A 30 -17.43 30.43 -14.52
C LYS A 30 -17.66 29.49 -15.72
N THR A 31 -18.41 29.88 -16.76
CA THR A 31 -18.75 29.01 -17.91
C THR A 31 -17.52 28.59 -18.72
N LEU A 32 -16.52 29.46 -18.81
CA LEU A 32 -15.29 29.20 -19.55
C LEU A 32 -14.51 27.98 -19.01
N PHE A 33 -14.60 27.73 -17.71
CA PHE A 33 -13.97 26.59 -17.03
C PHE A 33 -14.82 25.30 -17.03
N VAL A 34 -16.08 25.36 -17.52
CA VAL A 34 -16.93 24.17 -17.67
C VAL A 34 -16.33 23.26 -18.75
N ASN A 35 -16.03 23.86 -19.91
CA ASN A 35 -15.62 23.13 -21.09
C ASN A 35 -14.13 23.27 -21.41
N GLY A 36 -13.41 24.19 -20.77
CA GLY A 36 -12.04 24.54 -21.13
C GLY A 36 -11.94 25.14 -22.54
N TYR A 37 -10.77 25.66 -22.89
CA TYR A 37 -10.54 26.21 -24.24
C TYR A 37 -10.59 25.09 -25.30
N PRO A 38 -11.08 25.35 -26.51
CA PRO A 38 -11.11 24.34 -27.57
C PRO A 38 -9.69 23.83 -27.87
N GLU A 39 -9.47 22.53 -27.69
CA GLU A 39 -8.22 21.82 -27.95
C GLU A 39 -8.55 20.54 -28.73
N SER A 40 -7.67 20.11 -29.63
CA SER A 40 -7.84 18.81 -30.30
C SER A 40 -7.54 17.66 -29.34
N ALA A 41 -8.39 16.63 -29.32
CA ALA A 41 -8.15 15.43 -28.51
C ALA A 41 -6.80 14.80 -28.84
N GLN A 42 -5.92 14.72 -27.84
CA GLN A 42 -4.65 14.04 -28.00
C GLN A 42 -4.88 12.55 -28.25
N VAL A 43 -4.13 12.01 -29.19
CA VAL A 43 -4.12 10.58 -29.52
C VAL A 43 -2.86 9.96 -28.95
N SER A 44 -3.02 8.91 -28.16
CA SER A 44 -1.91 8.16 -27.56
C SER A 44 -2.04 6.69 -27.90
N SER A 45 -0.91 6.01 -28.03
CA SER A 45 -0.88 4.55 -28.18
C SER A 45 -0.36 3.91 -26.90
N LEU A 46 -1.13 2.99 -26.36
CA LEU A 46 -0.84 2.25 -25.14
C LEU A 46 -0.45 0.81 -25.50
N ARG A 47 0.67 0.34 -24.95
CA ARG A 47 1.10 -1.05 -25.06
C ARG A 47 0.94 -1.73 -23.70
N LEU A 48 0.12 -2.78 -23.66
CA LEU A 48 -0.13 -3.60 -22.49
C LEU A 48 0.49 -4.99 -22.72
N SER A 49 1.66 -5.26 -22.13
CA SER A 49 2.22 -6.62 -22.15
C SER A 49 1.40 -7.55 -21.27
N PHE A 50 1.33 -8.82 -21.64
CA PHE A 50 0.62 -9.83 -20.85
C PHE A 50 1.18 -9.93 -19.43
N GLU A 51 2.51 -9.87 -19.29
CA GLU A 51 3.18 -9.84 -17.99
C GLU A 51 2.72 -8.66 -17.11
N LYS A 52 2.59 -7.45 -17.69
CA LYS A 52 2.12 -6.27 -16.94
C LYS A 52 0.64 -6.37 -16.55
N LEU A 53 -0.15 -7.16 -17.28
CA LEU A 53 -1.54 -7.47 -16.96
C LEU A 53 -1.67 -8.59 -15.92
N GLY A 54 -0.56 -9.10 -15.37
CA GLY A 54 -0.58 -10.18 -14.38
C GLY A 54 -0.93 -11.55 -14.97
N PHE A 55 -0.83 -11.70 -16.29
CA PHE A 55 -1.08 -12.98 -16.96
C PHE A 55 0.03 -13.98 -16.63
N ASN A 56 -0.34 -15.12 -16.06
CA ASN A 56 0.60 -16.18 -15.63
C ASN A 56 0.35 -17.52 -16.34
N ASP A 57 -0.83 -17.73 -16.92
CA ASP A 57 -1.24 -18.99 -17.54
C ASP A 57 -0.84 -19.05 -19.02
N TYR A 58 0.47 -19.01 -19.27
CA TYR A 58 1.04 -19.02 -20.62
C TYR A 58 0.91 -20.38 -21.32
N LYS A 59 0.73 -21.47 -20.57
CA LYS A 59 0.65 -22.82 -21.11
C LYS A 59 -0.78 -23.32 -21.10
N LEU A 60 -1.26 -23.67 -22.29
CA LEU A 60 -2.50 -24.41 -22.53
C LEU A 60 -2.16 -25.90 -22.72
N ASP A 61 -2.98 -26.79 -22.19
CA ASP A 61 -2.86 -28.24 -22.40
C ASP A 61 -4.24 -28.91 -22.55
N GLY A 62 -4.29 -30.24 -22.53
CA GLY A 62 -5.55 -30.96 -22.72
C GLY A 62 -6.55 -30.77 -21.55
N VAL A 63 -6.08 -30.38 -20.37
CA VAL A 63 -6.93 -30.14 -19.19
C VAL A 63 -7.24 -28.64 -19.08
N ASN A 64 -6.18 -27.83 -19.01
CA ASN A 64 -6.25 -26.37 -19.00
C ASN A 64 -6.17 -25.85 -20.43
N ASN A 65 -7.23 -26.14 -21.16
CA ASN A 65 -7.27 -25.84 -22.58
C ASN A 65 -7.62 -24.37 -22.87
N ASN A 66 -7.96 -23.57 -21.85
CA ASN A 66 -8.26 -22.16 -22.03
C ASN A 66 -7.47 -21.28 -21.06
N SER A 67 -7.16 -20.07 -21.51
CA SER A 67 -6.44 -19.06 -20.72
C SER A 67 -6.95 -17.68 -21.08
N ARG A 68 -6.99 -16.77 -20.11
CA ARG A 68 -7.68 -15.48 -20.21
C ARG A 68 -6.74 -14.35 -19.82
N VAL A 69 -6.70 -13.32 -20.65
CA VAL A 69 -5.96 -12.08 -20.39
C VAL A 69 -6.99 -10.97 -20.26
N ASP A 70 -7.07 -10.39 -19.07
CA ASP A 70 -8.00 -9.30 -18.79
C ASP A 70 -7.29 -7.94 -18.91
N PHE A 71 -8.01 -6.94 -19.40
CA PHE A 71 -7.55 -5.56 -19.44
C PHE A 71 -8.73 -4.60 -19.36
N THR A 72 -8.44 -3.36 -19.00
CA THR A 72 -9.47 -2.37 -18.71
C THR A 72 -9.33 -1.14 -19.59
N ASN A 73 -10.39 -0.32 -19.63
CA ASN A 73 -10.39 0.97 -20.31
C ASN A 73 -10.76 2.08 -19.32
N ARG A 74 -9.96 3.14 -19.28
CA ARG A 74 -10.24 4.33 -18.44
C ARG A 74 -11.45 5.11 -18.95
N ILE A 75 -12.17 5.75 -18.05
CA ILE A 75 -13.37 6.54 -18.40
C ILE A 75 -13.06 7.78 -19.23
N ASP A 76 -11.87 8.39 -19.05
CA ASP A 76 -11.42 9.59 -19.76
C ASP A 76 -10.72 9.28 -21.10
N LYS A 77 -10.77 8.02 -21.56
CA LYS A 77 -10.11 7.54 -22.78
C LYS A 77 -11.07 6.78 -23.67
N LEU A 78 -11.17 7.21 -24.93
CA LEU A 78 -11.89 6.50 -25.97
C LEU A 78 -10.92 5.65 -26.80
N SER A 79 -11.05 4.33 -26.71
CA SER A 79 -10.28 3.41 -27.53
C SER A 79 -10.79 3.40 -28.97
N THR A 80 -9.90 3.58 -29.94
CA THR A 80 -10.22 3.74 -31.37
C THR A 80 -9.68 2.61 -32.24
N ASN A 81 -8.52 2.07 -31.91
CA ASN A 81 -7.94 0.90 -32.57
C ASN A 81 -7.41 -0.06 -31.50
N LEU A 82 -7.60 -1.35 -31.71
CA LEU A 82 -7.17 -2.40 -30.80
C LEU A 82 -6.48 -3.50 -31.61
N LYS A 83 -5.22 -3.80 -31.28
CA LYS A 83 -4.44 -4.86 -31.91
C LYS A 83 -3.92 -5.83 -30.87
N LEU A 84 -4.22 -7.11 -31.05
CA LEU A 84 -3.63 -8.19 -30.29
C LEU A 84 -2.41 -8.72 -31.05
N ASN A 85 -1.22 -8.52 -30.48
CA ASN A 85 0.03 -9.07 -31.00
C ASN A 85 0.50 -10.17 -30.08
N PHE A 86 0.47 -11.41 -30.55
CA PHE A 86 0.86 -12.54 -29.74
C PHE A 86 1.64 -13.54 -30.58
N SER A 87 2.40 -14.35 -29.88
CA SER A 87 3.07 -15.47 -30.50
C SER A 87 2.98 -16.69 -29.62
N TYR A 88 3.03 -17.87 -30.23
CA TYR A 88 2.87 -19.13 -29.51
C TYR A 88 3.64 -20.27 -30.19
N THR A 89 3.89 -21.30 -29.41
CA THR A 89 4.53 -22.55 -29.84
C THR A 89 3.63 -23.72 -29.48
N ASN A 90 3.46 -24.64 -30.41
CA ASN A 90 2.64 -25.83 -30.21
C ASN A 90 3.50 -27.06 -30.00
N SER A 91 2.90 -28.08 -29.39
CA SER A 91 3.46 -29.42 -29.40
C SER A 91 3.60 -29.97 -30.82
N PRO A 92 4.76 -30.55 -31.18
CA PRO A 92 4.95 -31.21 -32.48
C PRO A 92 4.11 -32.49 -32.63
N SER A 93 3.49 -32.98 -31.55
CA SER A 93 2.64 -34.16 -31.57
C SER A 93 1.17 -33.85 -31.90
N LEU A 94 0.79 -32.58 -32.06
CA LEU A 94 -0.59 -32.22 -32.40
C LEU A 94 -0.90 -32.46 -33.87
N LEU A 95 -2.07 -33.05 -34.13
CA LEU A 95 -2.56 -33.34 -35.46
C LEU A 95 -3.13 -32.08 -36.11
N ALA A 96 -2.54 -31.64 -37.22
CA ALA A 96 -2.86 -30.39 -37.90
C ALA A 96 -4.33 -30.25 -38.32
N ASN A 97 -4.95 -31.32 -38.81
CA ASN A 97 -6.30 -31.28 -39.39
C ASN A 97 -7.43 -31.12 -38.36
N VAL A 98 -7.16 -31.41 -37.09
CA VAL A 98 -8.17 -31.43 -36.02
C VAL A 98 -7.79 -30.54 -34.83
N SER A 99 -6.53 -30.11 -34.76
CA SER A 99 -6.05 -29.24 -33.69
C SER A 99 -5.99 -27.79 -34.13
N HIS A 100 -6.46 -26.88 -33.27
CA HIS A 100 -6.48 -25.45 -33.55
C HIS A 100 -6.51 -24.63 -32.25
N LEU A 101 -6.07 -23.37 -32.35
CA LEU A 101 -6.15 -22.38 -31.29
C LEU A 101 -7.24 -21.36 -31.64
N LYS A 102 -8.27 -21.24 -30.81
CA LYS A 102 -9.31 -20.21 -30.94
C LYS A 102 -8.91 -18.99 -30.11
N VAL A 103 -9.25 -17.82 -30.61
CA VAL A 103 -9.08 -16.55 -29.90
C VAL A 103 -10.42 -15.84 -29.82
N TYR A 104 -10.84 -15.48 -28.61
CA TYR A 104 -12.06 -14.73 -28.35
C TYR A 104 -11.72 -13.36 -27.79
N PHE A 105 -12.58 -12.39 -28.06
CA PHE A 105 -12.57 -11.06 -27.45
C PHE A 105 -13.97 -10.75 -26.91
N ASN A 106 -14.09 -10.59 -25.59
CA ASN A 106 -15.37 -10.41 -24.90
C ASN A 106 -16.43 -11.44 -25.37
N ASP A 107 -16.08 -12.72 -25.28
CA ASP A 107 -16.86 -13.89 -25.73
C ASP A 107 -17.16 -13.99 -27.23
N ASN A 108 -16.75 -13.03 -28.04
CA ASN A 108 -16.87 -13.10 -29.50
C ASN A 108 -15.67 -13.85 -30.09
N LEU A 109 -15.92 -14.92 -30.85
CA LEU A 109 -14.86 -15.63 -31.58
C LEU A 109 -14.26 -14.71 -32.66
N VAL A 110 -12.99 -14.35 -32.48
CA VAL A 110 -12.24 -13.46 -33.39
C VAL A 110 -11.65 -14.26 -34.54
N THR A 111 -10.97 -15.37 -34.22
CA THR A 111 -10.30 -16.20 -35.20
C THR A 111 -10.07 -17.62 -34.70
N VAL A 112 -9.81 -18.54 -35.64
CA VAL A 112 -9.40 -19.91 -35.41
C VAL A 112 -8.10 -20.15 -36.17
N LEU A 113 -7.03 -20.48 -35.45
CA LEU A 113 -5.69 -20.69 -36.00
C LEU A 113 -5.38 -22.19 -36.06
N PRO A 114 -5.31 -22.80 -37.26
CA PRO A 114 -4.97 -24.22 -37.39
C PRO A 114 -3.49 -24.46 -37.04
N ILE A 115 -3.17 -25.67 -36.60
CA ILE A 115 -1.79 -26.09 -36.38
C ILE A 115 -1.20 -26.56 -37.71
N ASN A 116 -0.06 -26.02 -38.15
CA ASN A 116 0.59 -26.38 -39.42
C ASN A 116 1.71 -27.42 -39.20
N GLU A 117 1.67 -28.53 -39.96
CA GLU A 117 2.70 -29.59 -39.95
C GLU A 117 4.11 -29.09 -40.28
N GLN A 118 4.25 -28.00 -41.03
CA GLN A 118 5.55 -27.45 -41.47
C GLN A 118 6.37 -26.78 -40.34
N LEU A 119 5.77 -26.57 -39.16
CA LEU A 119 6.42 -25.97 -38.00
C LEU A 119 7.20 -26.99 -37.13
N SER A 120 7.49 -28.17 -37.67
CA SER A 120 7.98 -29.37 -36.97
C SER A 120 9.38 -29.26 -36.35
N VAL A 121 10.07 -28.12 -36.48
CA VAL A 121 11.26 -27.80 -35.67
C VAL A 121 10.81 -26.87 -34.55
N VAL A 122 10.98 -27.30 -33.29
CA VAL A 122 10.64 -26.60 -32.02
C VAL A 122 11.16 -25.14 -31.92
N LYS A 123 11.92 -24.65 -32.92
CA LYS A 123 12.43 -23.28 -33.03
C LYS A 123 11.46 -22.26 -33.64
N ASN A 124 10.33 -22.65 -34.23
CA ASN A 124 9.47 -21.70 -34.95
C ASN A 124 8.30 -21.21 -34.10
N THR A 125 8.55 -20.19 -33.28
CA THR A 125 7.49 -19.37 -32.66
C THR A 125 6.62 -18.75 -33.75
N VAL A 126 5.32 -19.04 -33.75
CA VAL A 126 4.36 -18.47 -34.71
C VAL A 126 3.87 -17.14 -34.17
N SER A 127 3.97 -16.06 -34.96
CA SER A 127 3.54 -14.72 -34.55
C SER A 127 2.31 -14.27 -35.33
N HIS A 128 1.33 -13.70 -34.62
CA HIS A 128 0.11 -13.16 -35.19
C HIS A 128 -0.13 -11.72 -34.71
N SER A 129 -0.71 -10.90 -35.59
CA SER A 129 -1.24 -9.58 -35.27
C SER A 129 -2.70 -9.57 -35.71
N LEU A 130 -3.61 -9.46 -34.76
CA LEU A 130 -5.05 -9.47 -34.99
C LEU A 130 -5.64 -8.10 -34.69
N ASP A 131 -6.36 -7.53 -35.66
CA ASP A 131 -7.20 -6.35 -35.44
C ASP A 131 -8.47 -6.76 -34.69
N LEU A 132 -8.63 -6.23 -33.48
CA LEU A 132 -9.81 -6.43 -32.67
C LEU A 132 -10.80 -5.28 -32.89
N ASN A 133 -12.09 -5.59 -32.95
CA ASN A 133 -13.11 -4.57 -33.15
C ASN A 133 -13.28 -3.71 -31.89
N ALA A 134 -12.75 -2.48 -31.94
CA ALA A 134 -12.84 -1.53 -30.83
C ALA A 134 -14.29 -1.21 -30.39
N LYS A 135 -15.32 -1.48 -31.21
CA LYS A 135 -16.73 -1.32 -30.82
C LYS A 135 -17.20 -2.31 -29.76
N TYR A 136 -16.49 -3.42 -29.58
CA TYR A 136 -16.79 -4.41 -28.53
C TYR A 136 -16.06 -4.12 -27.21
N ILE A 137 -15.26 -3.04 -27.15
CA ILE A 137 -14.59 -2.67 -25.92
C ILE A 137 -15.61 -2.25 -24.85
N GLN A 138 -15.41 -2.74 -23.64
CA GLN A 138 -16.16 -2.44 -22.44
C GLN A 138 -15.21 -1.84 -21.40
N ASP A 139 -15.71 -1.56 -20.20
CA ASP A 139 -14.89 -1.12 -19.07
C ASP A 139 -13.87 -2.19 -18.67
N TYR A 140 -14.32 -3.44 -18.62
CA TYR A 140 -13.53 -4.64 -18.36
C TYR A 140 -13.59 -5.52 -19.60
N ASN A 141 -12.43 -5.96 -20.08
CA ASN A 141 -12.31 -6.70 -21.32
C ASN A 141 -11.49 -7.96 -21.11
N GLN A 142 -11.80 -8.98 -21.88
CA GLN A 142 -11.15 -10.27 -21.81
C GLN A 142 -10.76 -10.76 -23.20
N ILE A 143 -9.52 -11.22 -23.32
CA ILE A 143 -9.04 -12.02 -24.45
C ILE A 143 -8.89 -13.44 -23.96
N ARG A 144 -9.62 -14.38 -24.56
CA ARG A 144 -9.53 -15.80 -24.21
C ARG A 144 -8.88 -16.59 -25.34
N PHE A 145 -7.84 -17.33 -25.02
CA PHE A 145 -7.24 -18.34 -25.87
C PHE A 145 -7.82 -19.71 -25.51
N GLU A 146 -8.20 -20.52 -26.48
CA GLU A 146 -8.75 -21.87 -26.27
C GLU A 146 -8.08 -22.85 -27.25
N LEU A 147 -7.31 -23.79 -26.71
CA LEU A 147 -6.70 -24.89 -27.44
C LEU A 147 -7.72 -26.02 -27.62
N VAL A 148 -7.95 -26.39 -28.86
CA VAL A 148 -8.53 -27.69 -29.22
C VAL A 148 -7.37 -28.54 -29.72
N GLY A 149 -6.88 -29.45 -28.89
CA GLY A 149 -5.67 -30.23 -29.18
C GLY A 149 -5.94 -31.72 -29.26
N TYR A 150 -5.57 -32.34 -30.38
CA TYR A 150 -5.68 -33.78 -30.62
C TYR A 150 -4.31 -34.34 -31.03
N TYR A 151 -3.82 -35.39 -30.35
CA TYR A 151 -2.60 -36.10 -30.77
C TYR A 151 -2.85 -37.48 -31.41
N ASP A 152 -4.02 -38.11 -31.19
CA ASP A 152 -4.39 -39.41 -31.77
C ASP A 152 -5.89 -39.49 -32.09
N LEU A 153 -6.28 -39.89 -33.31
CA LEU A 153 -7.70 -39.88 -33.70
C LEU A 153 -8.58 -40.96 -33.04
N ARG A 154 -7.98 -41.94 -32.35
CA ARG A 154 -8.67 -43.12 -31.80
C ARG A 154 -8.75 -43.08 -30.26
N CYS A 155 -7.69 -42.63 -29.59
CA CYS A 155 -7.58 -42.59 -28.13
C CYS A 155 -7.04 -41.23 -27.69
N GLN A 156 -7.90 -40.42 -27.06
CA GLN A 156 -7.52 -39.13 -26.50
C GLN A 156 -7.39 -39.24 -24.99
N ASP A 157 -6.17 -39.15 -24.48
CA ASP A 157 -5.88 -38.89 -23.07
C ASP A 157 -5.65 -37.38 -22.87
N TYR A 158 -6.59 -36.69 -22.24
CA TYR A 158 -6.50 -35.23 -22.00
C TYR A 158 -5.33 -34.87 -21.06
N PHE A 159 -4.82 -35.81 -20.27
CA PHE A 159 -3.66 -35.62 -19.40
C PHE A 159 -2.33 -35.91 -20.12
N SER A 160 -2.39 -36.23 -21.41
CA SER A 160 -1.18 -36.48 -22.21
C SER A 160 -0.30 -35.24 -22.26
N ARG A 161 0.97 -35.40 -21.88
CA ARG A 161 2.00 -34.35 -21.99
C ARG A 161 2.30 -33.96 -23.44
N SER A 162 1.73 -34.67 -24.41
CA SER A 162 1.81 -34.34 -25.84
C SER A 162 0.83 -33.26 -26.28
N ILE A 163 -0.19 -32.92 -25.48
CA ILE A 163 -1.13 -31.84 -25.79
C ILE A 163 -0.66 -30.58 -25.08
N TRP A 164 -0.08 -29.63 -25.83
CA TRP A 164 0.22 -28.31 -25.28
C TRP A 164 0.36 -27.23 -26.35
N THR A 165 0.11 -26.00 -25.93
CA THR A 165 0.40 -24.76 -26.65
C THR A 165 0.88 -23.73 -25.64
N GLU A 166 2.03 -23.12 -25.88
CA GLU A 166 2.60 -22.12 -24.98
C GLU A 166 2.61 -20.75 -25.67
N ILE A 167 1.91 -19.80 -25.07
CA ILE A 167 1.86 -18.40 -25.46
C ILE A 167 3.14 -17.73 -24.98
N ASN A 168 3.78 -16.95 -25.85
CA ASN A 168 5.03 -16.27 -25.53
C ASN A 168 4.79 -15.07 -24.60
N LYS A 169 5.66 -14.90 -23.60
CA LYS A 169 5.63 -13.77 -22.64
C LYS A 169 5.73 -12.39 -23.29
N SER A 170 6.29 -12.28 -24.49
CA SER A 170 6.39 -11.02 -25.24
C SER A 170 5.07 -10.55 -25.89
N SER A 171 4.02 -11.37 -25.79
CA SER A 171 2.68 -11.05 -26.28
C SER A 171 2.09 -9.82 -25.56
N HIS A 172 1.34 -9.01 -26.31
CA HIS A 172 0.85 -7.73 -25.84
C HIS A 172 -0.36 -7.25 -26.64
N ILE A 173 -1.14 -6.38 -26.01
CA ILE A 173 -2.25 -5.65 -26.60
C ILE A 173 -1.77 -4.23 -26.89
N LYS A 174 -2.03 -3.73 -28.09
CA LYS A 174 -1.83 -2.32 -28.46
C LYS A 174 -3.18 -1.65 -28.59
N ILE A 175 -3.38 -0.54 -27.87
CA ILE A 175 -4.61 0.24 -27.87
C ILE A 175 -4.29 1.66 -28.31
N ASP A 176 -4.91 2.15 -29.38
CA ASP A 176 -4.82 3.55 -29.76
C ASP A 176 -6.04 4.29 -29.18
N GLN A 177 -5.78 5.25 -28.31
CA GLN A 177 -6.80 5.95 -27.52
C GLN A 177 -6.80 7.44 -27.82
N LYS A 178 -7.99 8.04 -27.73
CA LYS A 178 -8.18 9.50 -27.76
C LYS A 178 -8.64 9.97 -26.38
N GLN A 179 -8.14 11.11 -25.92
CA GLN A 179 -8.68 11.75 -24.73
C GLN A 179 -10.16 12.12 -24.90
N LEU A 180 -10.95 11.86 -23.87
CA LEU A 180 -12.36 12.18 -23.81
C LEU A 180 -12.57 13.34 -22.84
N ALA A 181 -13.28 14.37 -23.30
CA ALA A 181 -13.70 15.47 -22.43
C ALA A 181 -14.91 15.01 -21.62
N ILE A 182 -14.68 14.57 -20.39
CA ILE A 182 -15.75 14.17 -19.47
C ILE A 182 -16.43 15.41 -18.87
N ASP A 183 -17.67 15.27 -18.42
CA ASP A 183 -18.38 16.36 -17.74
C ASP A 183 -17.80 16.64 -16.35
N SER A 184 -17.79 17.90 -15.95
CA SER A 184 -17.32 18.31 -14.61
C SER A 184 -18.44 18.09 -13.58
N ARG A 185 -18.55 16.86 -13.11
CA ARG A 185 -19.60 16.38 -12.20
C ARG A 185 -19.00 15.63 -11.00
N LEU A 186 -19.31 16.09 -9.79
CA LEU A 186 -18.81 15.53 -8.53
C LEU A 186 -19.38 14.14 -8.23
N GLU A 187 -20.48 13.75 -8.88
CA GLU A 187 -21.04 12.40 -8.77
C GLU A 187 -20.09 11.30 -9.27
N TYR A 188 -19.13 11.66 -10.13
CA TYR A 188 -18.15 10.73 -10.67
C TYR A 188 -16.91 10.59 -9.79
N LEU A 189 -16.76 11.39 -8.74
CA LEU A 189 -15.60 11.27 -7.86
C LEU A 189 -15.52 9.86 -7.25
N PRO A 190 -14.33 9.25 -7.23
CA PRO A 190 -13.00 9.86 -7.42
C PRO A 190 -12.48 9.97 -8.87
N GLU A 191 -13.25 9.52 -9.87
CA GLU A 191 -12.86 9.61 -11.29
C GLU A 191 -12.89 11.08 -11.77
N PRO A 192 -11.98 11.50 -12.66
CA PRO A 192 -10.91 10.72 -13.32
C PRO A 192 -9.56 10.77 -12.56
N PHE A 193 -9.53 11.39 -11.37
CA PHE A 193 -8.30 11.57 -10.58
C PHE A 193 -7.75 10.23 -10.10
N PHE A 194 -8.65 9.38 -9.62
CA PHE A 194 -8.40 7.97 -9.42
C PHE A 194 -9.45 7.19 -10.21
N ASP A 195 -8.98 6.34 -11.11
CA ASP A 195 -9.81 5.41 -11.86
C ASP A 195 -9.45 3.99 -11.42
N ALA A 196 -10.43 3.23 -10.92
CA ALA A 196 -10.27 1.85 -10.50
C ALA A 196 -9.84 0.93 -11.66
N LYS A 197 -10.09 1.36 -12.90
CA LYS A 197 -9.76 0.68 -14.16
C LYS A 197 -8.34 1.01 -14.66
N ASP A 198 -7.53 1.77 -13.94
CA ASP A 198 -6.12 1.99 -14.31
C ASP A 198 -5.18 1.10 -13.47
N TYR A 199 -4.33 0.30 -14.11
CA TYR A 199 -3.37 -0.56 -13.41
C TYR A 199 -2.07 0.16 -13.04
N ASN A 200 -1.84 1.38 -13.52
CA ASN A 200 -0.63 2.13 -13.21
C ASN A 200 -0.70 2.75 -11.81
N LYS A 201 0.47 2.96 -11.20
CA LYS A 201 0.64 3.74 -9.97
C LYS A 201 -0.06 5.09 -10.13
N LEU A 202 -0.86 5.48 -9.13
CA LEU A 202 -1.54 6.77 -9.13
C LEU A 202 -0.49 7.89 -9.08
N ASN A 203 -0.54 8.84 -10.02
CA ASN A 203 0.30 10.03 -10.00
C ASN A 203 -0.59 11.27 -10.04
N LEU A 204 -0.80 11.92 -8.90
CA LEU A 204 -1.78 13.00 -8.74
C LEU A 204 -1.13 14.26 -8.16
N PRO A 205 -0.81 15.27 -8.97
CA PRO A 205 -0.14 16.48 -8.52
C PRO A 205 -1.06 17.32 -7.64
N PHE A 206 -0.48 17.80 -6.53
CA PHE A 206 -1.11 18.78 -5.65
C PHE A 206 -0.49 20.14 -5.93
N VAL A 207 -1.35 21.10 -6.28
CA VAL A 207 -0.93 22.44 -6.73
C VAL A 207 -1.31 23.48 -5.68
N PHE A 208 -0.35 24.33 -5.34
CA PHE A 208 -0.52 25.47 -4.45
C PHE A 208 -0.04 26.76 -5.12
N ALA A 209 -0.58 27.90 -4.72
CA ALA A 209 -0.14 29.20 -5.21
C ALA A 209 1.26 29.59 -4.70
N SER A 210 1.55 29.25 -3.44
CA SER A 210 2.82 29.47 -2.76
C SER A 210 3.12 28.30 -1.83
N THR A 211 4.21 28.35 -1.06
CA THR A 211 4.45 27.39 0.02
C THR A 211 3.25 27.36 0.97
N PRO A 212 2.61 26.19 1.19
CA PRO A 212 1.42 26.08 2.04
C PRO A 212 1.79 26.21 3.54
N ASN A 213 0.88 26.77 4.32
CA ASN A 213 0.97 26.74 5.79
C ASN A 213 0.59 25.37 6.37
N THR A 214 0.74 25.19 7.68
CA THR A 214 0.45 23.92 8.38
C THR A 214 -0.98 23.40 8.12
N GLN A 215 -1.99 24.25 8.14
CA GLN A 215 -3.39 23.85 7.91
C GLN A 215 -3.64 23.38 6.47
N ALA A 216 -3.04 24.03 5.48
CA ALA A 216 -3.10 23.59 4.09
C ALA A 216 -2.33 22.27 3.88
N ILE A 217 -1.21 22.07 4.59
CA ILE A 217 -0.48 20.80 4.59
C ILE A 217 -1.34 19.69 5.20
N GLU A 218 -2.02 19.93 6.33
CA GLU A 218 -2.95 18.96 6.95
C GLU A 218 -4.11 18.61 6.01
N ALA A 219 -4.68 19.59 5.32
CA ALA A 219 -5.73 19.37 4.32
C ALA A 219 -5.23 18.47 3.18
N ALA A 220 -4.03 18.75 2.66
CA ALA A 220 -3.43 17.94 1.60
C ALA A 220 -3.05 16.53 2.07
N ALA A 221 -2.47 16.37 3.27
CA ALA A 221 -2.18 15.08 3.89
C ALA A 221 -3.45 14.22 4.09
N THR A 222 -4.56 14.87 4.47
CA THR A 222 -5.86 14.20 4.56
C THR A 222 -6.30 13.68 3.19
N LEU A 223 -6.18 14.50 2.14
CA LEU A 223 -6.60 14.11 0.80
C LEU A 223 -5.69 13.06 0.17
N SER A 224 -4.37 13.14 0.35
CA SER A 224 -3.43 12.12 -0.12
C SER A 224 -3.68 10.79 0.55
N SER A 225 -3.97 10.76 1.86
CA SER A 225 -4.34 9.52 2.56
C SER A 225 -5.63 8.89 2.03
N TRP A 226 -6.62 9.71 1.64
CA TRP A 226 -7.86 9.19 1.03
C TRP A 226 -7.65 8.60 -0.37
N PHE A 227 -6.90 9.29 -1.23
CA PHE A 227 -6.52 8.74 -2.54
C PHE A 227 -5.59 7.53 -2.42
N GLY A 228 -4.68 7.55 -1.45
CA GLY A 228 -3.79 6.44 -1.13
C GLY A 228 -4.57 5.21 -0.65
N ALA A 229 -5.59 5.40 0.18
CA ALA A 229 -6.53 4.34 0.56
C ALA A 229 -7.15 3.70 -0.68
N GLN A 230 -7.55 4.48 -1.69
CA GLN A 230 -8.09 3.91 -2.93
C GLN A 230 -7.03 3.21 -3.79
N ALA A 231 -5.79 3.72 -3.80
CA ALA A 231 -4.68 3.20 -4.60
C ALA A 231 -3.98 1.96 -4.04
N ASP A 232 -4.27 1.57 -2.79
CA ASP A 232 -3.86 0.34 -2.11
C ASP A 232 -2.65 -0.41 -2.72
N TRP A 233 -2.89 -1.42 -3.55
CA TRP A 233 -1.88 -2.34 -4.08
C TRP A 233 -0.96 -1.75 -5.17
N ARG A 234 -1.40 -0.72 -5.89
CA ARG A 234 -0.62 -0.08 -6.98
C ARG A 234 0.20 1.12 -6.48
N GLY A 235 -0.11 1.61 -5.28
CA GLY A 235 0.53 2.78 -4.68
C GLY A 235 0.15 4.09 -5.34
N ALA A 236 0.58 5.19 -4.72
CA ALA A 236 0.33 6.55 -5.17
C ALA A 236 1.58 7.43 -5.07
N ASN A 237 1.58 8.50 -5.86
CA ASN A 237 2.57 9.56 -5.85
C ASN A 237 1.84 10.91 -5.95
N PHE A 238 2.14 11.83 -5.05
CA PHE A 238 1.50 13.13 -4.90
C PHE A 238 2.54 14.25 -5.07
N PRO A 239 3.03 14.49 -6.30
CA PRO A 239 4.03 15.51 -6.53
C PRO A 239 3.48 16.90 -6.26
N VAL A 240 4.21 17.71 -5.49
CA VAL A 240 3.81 19.08 -5.18
C VAL A 240 4.34 20.05 -6.23
N VAL A 241 3.43 20.87 -6.75
CA VAL A 241 3.72 21.88 -7.77
C VAL A 241 3.32 23.26 -7.22
N LEU A 242 4.25 24.21 -7.27
CA LEU A 242 4.01 25.58 -6.82
C LEU A 242 3.81 26.50 -8.02
N ASN A 243 2.71 27.23 -8.03
CA ASN A 243 2.37 28.28 -8.99
C ASN A 243 2.56 27.92 -10.47
N LYS A 244 2.32 26.66 -10.84
CA LYS A 244 2.45 26.20 -12.22
C LYS A 244 1.26 25.32 -12.59
N ALA A 245 0.69 25.59 -13.76
CA ALA A 245 -0.39 24.79 -14.28
C ALA A 245 0.08 23.35 -14.58
N PRO A 246 -0.62 22.32 -14.07
CA PRO A 246 -0.29 20.93 -14.30
C PRO A 246 -0.71 20.46 -15.71
N GLU A 247 0.03 19.50 -16.24
CA GLU A 247 -0.17 18.90 -17.57
C GLU A 247 -1.04 17.62 -17.54
N GLN A 248 -1.63 17.30 -16.38
CA GLN A 248 -2.45 16.12 -16.15
C GLN A 248 -3.55 16.42 -15.12
N HIS A 249 -4.42 15.45 -14.82
CA HIS A 249 -5.40 15.58 -13.74
C HIS A 249 -4.71 15.94 -12.42
N SER A 250 -5.25 16.93 -11.71
CA SER A 250 -4.60 17.51 -10.53
C SER A 250 -5.58 18.00 -9.48
N VAL A 251 -5.11 18.11 -8.24
CA VAL A 251 -5.82 18.84 -7.18
C VAL A 251 -5.18 20.20 -7.00
N VAL A 252 -5.98 21.25 -6.88
CA VAL A 252 -5.52 22.63 -6.67
C VAL A 252 -6.14 23.16 -5.38
N PHE A 253 -5.31 23.61 -4.45
CA PHE A 253 -5.71 24.24 -3.20
C PHE A 253 -5.68 25.75 -3.35
N ILE A 254 -6.79 26.43 -3.05
CA ILE A 254 -6.97 27.86 -3.31
C ILE A 254 -7.68 28.53 -2.14
N THR A 255 -7.08 29.58 -1.60
CA THR A 255 -7.77 30.51 -0.70
C THR A 255 -8.12 31.80 -1.44
N ASN A 256 -9.02 32.60 -0.89
CA ASN A 256 -9.37 33.90 -1.50
C ASN A 256 -8.14 34.82 -1.62
N ASP A 257 -7.22 34.75 -0.65
CA ASP A 257 -5.99 35.54 -0.61
C ASP A 257 -4.81 34.90 -1.36
N SER A 258 -4.85 33.60 -1.67
CA SER A 258 -3.75 32.84 -2.27
C SER A 258 -4.22 32.00 -3.45
N LYS A 259 -4.15 32.59 -4.65
CA LYS A 259 -4.55 31.98 -5.93
C LYS A 259 -3.35 31.77 -6.84
N PRO A 260 -3.19 30.59 -7.49
CA PRO A 260 -2.16 30.40 -8.50
C PRO A 260 -2.36 31.36 -9.68
N ASP A 261 -1.28 31.77 -10.34
CA ASP A 261 -1.31 32.76 -11.43
C ASP A 261 -2.27 32.37 -12.57
N PHE A 262 -2.36 31.07 -12.89
CA PHE A 262 -3.24 30.55 -13.94
C PHE A 262 -4.74 30.50 -13.54
N LEU A 263 -5.06 30.77 -12.27
CA LEU A 263 -6.41 30.88 -11.71
C LEU A 263 -6.58 32.17 -10.90
N LYS A 264 -5.75 33.19 -11.15
CA LYS A 264 -5.74 34.43 -10.37
C LYS A 264 -7.09 35.15 -10.36
N ASP A 265 -7.79 35.11 -11.49
CA ASP A 265 -9.11 35.74 -11.66
C ASP A 265 -10.27 34.81 -11.30
N TYR A 266 -10.01 33.64 -10.70
CA TYR A 266 -11.04 32.71 -10.28
C TYR A 266 -11.88 33.32 -9.14
N PRO A 267 -13.23 33.20 -9.15
CA PRO A 267 -14.07 33.83 -8.12
C PRO A 267 -13.78 33.38 -6.69
N ASP A 268 -13.93 34.31 -5.76
CA ASP A 268 -13.88 34.02 -4.32
C ASP A 268 -15.04 33.12 -3.87
N VAL A 269 -14.83 32.43 -2.74
CA VAL A 269 -15.86 31.62 -2.09
C VAL A 269 -16.21 32.16 -0.72
N GLU A 270 -17.48 32.01 -0.34
CA GLU A 270 -18.01 32.39 0.98
C GLU A 270 -18.02 31.23 1.99
N LYS A 271 -17.89 29.99 1.49
CA LYS A 271 -17.94 28.75 2.27
C LYS A 271 -16.86 27.78 1.78
N PRO A 272 -16.39 26.85 2.62
CA PRO A 272 -15.57 25.73 2.17
C PRO A 272 -16.25 25.02 1.00
N THR A 273 -15.58 24.91 -0.13
CA THR A 273 -16.20 24.46 -1.37
C THR A 273 -15.27 23.54 -2.14
N VAL A 274 -15.84 22.48 -2.69
CA VAL A 274 -15.17 21.61 -3.67
C VAL A 274 -15.78 21.89 -5.03
N GLU A 275 -14.94 22.06 -6.04
CA GLU A 275 -15.41 22.32 -7.41
C GLU A 275 -14.57 21.54 -8.42
N LEU A 276 -15.23 20.99 -9.45
CA LEU A 276 -14.57 20.31 -10.54
C LEU A 276 -14.56 21.21 -11.78
N ILE A 277 -13.39 21.45 -12.36
CA ILE A 277 -13.26 22.24 -13.58
C ILE A 277 -12.41 21.52 -14.63
N SER A 278 -12.53 21.94 -15.89
CA SER A 278 -11.53 21.62 -16.91
C SER A 278 -10.36 22.59 -16.77
N SER A 279 -9.13 22.10 -16.97
CA SER A 279 -7.94 22.97 -16.97
C SER A 279 -8.09 24.06 -18.03
N PRO A 280 -7.75 25.32 -17.70
CA PRO A 280 -7.78 26.42 -18.66
C PRO A 280 -6.70 26.29 -19.75
N ILE A 281 -5.71 25.42 -19.57
CA ILE A 281 -4.63 25.22 -20.55
C ILE A 281 -4.82 23.92 -21.33
N HIS A 282 -5.36 22.89 -20.67
CA HIS A 282 -5.52 21.55 -21.25
C HIS A 282 -6.94 21.02 -21.05
N ARG A 283 -7.79 21.13 -22.07
CA ARG A 283 -9.24 20.87 -21.97
C ARG A 283 -9.60 19.50 -21.40
N TYR A 284 -8.79 18.50 -21.72
CA TYR A 284 -9.02 17.11 -21.36
C TYR A 284 -8.57 16.77 -19.93
N ASN A 285 -7.78 17.64 -19.31
CA ASN A 285 -7.32 17.47 -17.94
C ASN A 285 -8.25 18.18 -16.96
N LYS A 286 -8.90 17.41 -16.08
CA LYS A 286 -9.69 17.93 -14.96
C LYS A 286 -8.84 18.42 -13.80
N MET A 287 -9.30 19.48 -13.14
CA MET A 287 -8.75 20.00 -11.90
C MET A 287 -9.81 19.92 -10.79
N LEU A 288 -9.47 19.27 -9.68
CA LEU A 288 -10.26 19.28 -8.46
C LEU A 288 -9.84 20.48 -7.63
N LEU A 289 -10.70 21.48 -7.53
CA LEU A 289 -10.45 22.67 -6.73
C LEU A 289 -10.95 22.45 -5.31
N ILE A 290 -10.05 22.65 -4.35
CA ILE A 290 -10.36 22.75 -2.93
C ILE A 290 -10.30 24.24 -2.60
N LEU A 291 -11.46 24.84 -2.34
CA LEU A 291 -11.64 26.28 -2.18
C LEU A 291 -12.02 26.60 -0.73
N GLY A 292 -11.45 27.68 -0.19
CA GLY A 292 -11.80 28.20 1.13
C GLY A 292 -11.57 29.70 1.21
N ARG A 293 -12.17 30.37 2.21
CA ARG A 293 -11.80 31.75 2.51
C ARG A 293 -10.35 31.83 3.02
N ASP A 294 -10.00 30.86 3.86
CA ASP A 294 -8.70 30.67 4.50
C ASP A 294 -8.31 29.18 4.49
N GLU A 295 -7.15 28.83 5.07
CA GLU A 295 -6.66 27.45 5.10
C GLU A 295 -7.45 26.53 6.05
N LYS A 296 -8.18 27.10 7.02
CA LYS A 296 -9.11 26.35 7.87
C LYS A 296 -10.31 25.86 7.08
N ASP A 297 -10.83 26.70 6.18
CA ASP A 297 -11.86 26.30 5.23
C ASP A 297 -11.33 25.23 4.26
N LEU A 298 -10.06 25.26 3.85
CA LEU A 298 -9.47 24.16 3.04
C LEU A 298 -9.55 22.81 3.76
N LYS A 299 -9.16 22.77 5.04
CA LYS A 299 -9.25 21.54 5.86
C LYS A 299 -10.70 21.06 5.98
N THR A 300 -11.64 21.99 6.13
CA THR A 300 -13.08 21.69 6.19
C THR A 300 -13.59 21.16 4.85
N ALA A 301 -13.20 21.76 3.72
CA ALA A 301 -13.58 21.33 2.38
C ALA A 301 -13.06 19.91 2.07
N VAL A 302 -11.80 19.61 2.40
CA VAL A 302 -11.24 18.26 2.25
C VAL A 302 -11.95 17.25 3.15
N THR A 303 -12.19 17.59 4.42
CA THR A 303 -12.89 16.68 5.34
C THR A 303 -14.30 16.37 4.81
N GLY A 304 -15.02 17.40 4.34
CA GLY A 304 -16.33 17.25 3.72
C GLY A 304 -16.30 16.43 2.43
N LEU A 305 -15.27 16.61 1.59
CA LEU A 305 -15.04 15.78 0.40
C LEU A 305 -14.88 14.31 0.75
N VAL A 306 -13.93 14.01 1.63
CA VAL A 306 -13.53 12.65 1.97
C VAL A 306 -14.71 11.85 2.54
N PHE A 307 -15.49 12.45 3.45
CA PHE A 307 -16.64 11.78 4.07
C PHE A 307 -17.97 11.97 3.34
N GLY A 308 -18.07 12.95 2.44
CA GLY A 308 -19.32 13.35 1.78
C GLY A 308 -19.35 13.17 0.26
N HIS A 309 -18.25 12.79 -0.42
CA HIS A 309 -18.19 12.71 -1.89
C HIS A 309 -19.33 11.90 -2.51
N LYS A 310 -19.78 10.81 -1.85
CA LYS A 310 -20.86 9.93 -2.34
C LYS A 310 -22.23 10.62 -2.49
N ILE A 311 -22.44 11.77 -1.85
CA ILE A 311 -23.69 12.55 -1.94
C ILE A 311 -23.51 13.88 -2.68
N MET A 312 -22.29 14.21 -3.11
CA MET A 312 -22.01 15.44 -3.84
C MET A 312 -22.54 15.33 -5.27
N THR A 313 -23.21 16.37 -5.75
CA THR A 313 -23.80 16.41 -7.10
C THR A 313 -23.48 17.73 -7.81
N GLY A 314 -23.57 17.73 -9.14
CA GLY A 314 -23.25 18.86 -9.98
C GLY A 314 -21.75 19.18 -10.01
N ARG A 315 -21.41 20.40 -10.44
CA ARG A 315 -20.02 20.83 -10.62
C ARG A 315 -19.34 21.23 -9.31
N SER A 316 -20.10 21.73 -8.36
CA SER A 316 -19.60 22.33 -7.12
C SER A 316 -20.47 21.91 -5.94
N ALA A 317 -19.84 21.69 -4.80
CA ALA A 317 -20.49 21.40 -3.53
C ALA A 317 -19.85 22.25 -2.43
N SER A 318 -20.67 23.05 -1.74
CA SER A 318 -20.24 23.80 -0.56
C SER A 318 -20.58 23.01 0.71
N ILE A 319 -19.66 23.03 1.67
CA ILE A 319 -19.79 22.31 2.94
C ILE A 319 -20.45 23.27 3.93
N GLU A 320 -21.68 22.97 4.32
CA GLU A 320 -22.44 23.76 5.31
C GLU A 320 -22.01 23.44 6.74
N ALA A 321 -21.89 22.16 7.06
CA ALA A 321 -21.49 21.68 8.38
C ALA A 321 -20.95 20.25 8.32
N ILE A 322 -20.08 19.91 9.26
CA ILE A 322 -19.60 18.55 9.48
C ILE A 322 -19.91 18.20 10.94
N THR A 323 -20.72 17.16 11.16
CA THR A 323 -20.95 16.64 12.51
C THR A 323 -19.64 16.14 13.09
N LYS A 324 -19.42 16.33 14.40
CA LYS A 324 -18.19 15.89 15.07
C LYS A 324 -17.93 14.40 14.81
N LEU A 325 -16.85 14.10 14.10
CA LEU A 325 -16.42 12.73 13.81
C LEU A 325 -15.93 12.08 15.10
N PRO A 326 -16.34 10.83 15.41
CA PRO A 326 -15.88 10.12 16.60
C PRO A 326 -14.37 9.88 16.55
N LEU A 327 -13.72 9.82 17.72
CA LEU A 327 -12.33 9.40 17.82
C LEU A 327 -12.23 7.90 17.51
N ARG A 328 -11.19 7.53 16.77
CA ARG A 328 -10.90 6.13 16.46
C ARG A 328 -10.30 5.43 17.68
N LYS A 329 -10.55 4.14 17.79
CA LYS A 329 -9.92 3.26 18.80
C LYS A 329 -8.61 2.71 18.24
N ALA A 330 -7.71 2.30 19.12
CA ALA A 330 -6.50 1.61 18.68
C ALA A 330 -6.86 0.32 17.93
N TYR A 331 -6.12 0.02 16.85
CA TYR A 331 -6.25 -1.19 16.03
C TYR A 331 -7.60 -1.34 15.30
N ASP A 332 -8.40 -0.28 15.19
CA ASP A 332 -9.72 -0.32 14.55
C ASP A 332 -9.69 -0.04 13.04
N ALA A 333 -8.51 0.01 12.43
CA ALA A 333 -8.33 0.35 11.03
C ALA A 333 -9.11 -0.60 10.11
N PRO A 334 -9.92 -0.09 9.14
CA PRO A 334 -10.79 -0.94 8.32
C PRO A 334 -10.09 -2.06 7.54
N ARG A 335 -8.80 -1.87 7.20
CA ARG A 335 -8.00 -2.86 6.47
C ARG A 335 -7.16 -3.77 7.35
N TRP A 336 -7.12 -3.52 8.65
CA TRP A 336 -6.48 -4.43 9.59
C TRP A 336 -7.47 -5.50 10.00
N LEU A 337 -6.95 -6.70 10.24
CA LEU A 337 -7.72 -7.75 10.91
C LEU A 337 -8.07 -7.25 12.31
N ARG A 338 -9.37 -7.26 12.61
CA ARG A 338 -9.86 -6.80 13.91
C ARG A 338 -9.32 -7.68 15.03
N ASN A 339 -8.98 -7.05 16.15
CA ASN A 339 -8.47 -7.72 17.36
C ASN A 339 -9.53 -7.86 18.47
N ASP A 340 -10.78 -7.47 18.24
CA ASP A 340 -11.83 -7.51 19.27
C ASP A 340 -12.72 -8.76 19.20
N ARG A 341 -12.60 -9.56 18.12
CA ARG A 341 -13.38 -10.77 17.87
C ARG A 341 -12.77 -11.62 16.74
N PRO A 342 -13.21 -12.87 16.57
CA PRO A 342 -13.03 -13.61 15.32
C PRO A 342 -13.57 -12.84 14.12
N VAL A 343 -12.79 -12.81 13.03
CA VAL A 343 -13.15 -12.15 11.76
C VAL A 343 -13.48 -13.19 10.72
N HIS A 344 -14.66 -13.06 10.09
CA HIS A 344 -15.12 -13.96 9.05
C HIS A 344 -14.49 -13.63 7.69
N PHE A 345 -14.36 -14.62 6.81
CA PHE A 345 -13.72 -14.45 5.50
C PHE A 345 -14.59 -13.62 4.54
N ASP A 346 -15.90 -13.61 4.74
CA ASP A 346 -16.82 -12.73 4.00
C ASP A 346 -16.61 -11.24 4.28
N GLU A 347 -15.95 -10.89 5.38
CA GLU A 347 -15.52 -9.52 5.68
C GLU A 347 -14.23 -9.13 4.95
N LEU A 348 -13.52 -10.10 4.37
CA LEU A 348 -12.18 -9.93 3.77
C LEU A 348 -12.20 -10.05 2.23
N ILE A 349 -13.37 -10.32 1.63
CA ILE A 349 -13.50 -10.44 0.17
C ILE A 349 -13.65 -9.08 -0.52
N ASP A 350 -13.06 -8.98 -1.69
CA ASP A 350 -13.18 -7.87 -2.63
C ASP A 350 -14.42 -8.04 -3.53
N TYR A 351 -14.84 -9.27 -3.83
CA TYR A 351 -16.02 -9.57 -4.67
C TYR A 351 -16.76 -10.86 -4.26
N PRO A 352 -18.08 -10.98 -4.53
CA PRO A 352 -18.93 -12.03 -3.96
C PRO A 352 -18.53 -13.48 -4.27
N THR A 353 -17.88 -13.73 -5.41
CA THR A 353 -17.49 -15.08 -5.87
C THR A 353 -16.02 -15.42 -5.56
N GLN A 354 -15.29 -14.58 -4.84
CA GLN A 354 -13.86 -14.75 -4.59
C GLN A 354 -13.50 -16.04 -3.86
N LEU A 355 -14.39 -16.54 -3.01
CA LEU A 355 -14.18 -17.77 -2.23
C LEU A 355 -14.53 -19.06 -2.99
N GLN A 356 -14.63 -19.01 -4.32
CA GLN A 356 -15.02 -20.14 -5.16
C GLN A 356 -13.95 -20.45 -6.19
N ALA A 357 -13.71 -21.74 -6.42
CA ALA A 357 -12.85 -22.28 -7.48
C ALA A 357 -13.68 -23.27 -8.32
N GLU A 358 -13.56 -23.24 -9.64
CA GLU A 358 -14.38 -24.03 -10.59
C GLU A 358 -13.53 -24.75 -11.65
N GLY A 359 -13.43 -26.07 -11.58
CA GLY A 359 -12.65 -26.91 -12.49
C GLY A 359 -11.48 -27.63 -11.80
N LEU A 360 -10.75 -28.46 -12.55
CA LEU A 360 -9.72 -29.35 -12.03
C LEU A 360 -8.44 -28.66 -11.56
N ASN A 361 -8.11 -27.50 -12.13
CA ASN A 361 -6.84 -26.82 -11.92
C ASN A 361 -7.01 -25.31 -12.09
N ASN A 362 -7.81 -24.72 -11.21
CA ASN A 362 -7.94 -23.26 -11.13
C ASN A 362 -6.88 -22.73 -10.18
N GLY A 363 -6.40 -21.53 -10.45
CA GLY A 363 -5.55 -20.83 -9.50
C GLY A 363 -6.17 -20.82 -8.09
N PRO A 364 -5.34 -20.69 -7.05
CA PRO A 364 -5.83 -20.66 -5.68
C PRO A 364 -6.81 -19.50 -5.46
N ILE A 365 -7.81 -19.72 -4.59
CA ILE A 365 -8.59 -18.64 -3.99
C ILE A 365 -7.63 -17.81 -3.14
N LYS A 366 -7.59 -16.50 -3.38
CA LYS A 366 -6.67 -15.58 -2.71
C LYS A 366 -7.41 -14.65 -1.77
N LEU A 367 -6.98 -14.58 -0.52
CA LEU A 367 -7.47 -13.63 0.48
C LEU A 367 -6.31 -12.83 1.07
N ASN A 368 -6.47 -11.51 1.11
CA ASN A 368 -5.45 -10.62 1.64
C ASN A 368 -5.77 -10.24 3.09
N VAL A 369 -4.79 -10.35 3.97
CA VAL A 369 -4.94 -10.00 5.38
C VAL A 369 -3.77 -9.13 5.85
N ARG A 370 -4.06 -8.15 6.70
CA ARG A 370 -3.07 -7.32 7.39
C ARG A 370 -3.29 -7.46 8.89
N PHE A 371 -2.22 -7.63 9.64
CA PHE A 371 -2.29 -7.73 11.10
C PHE A 371 -1.81 -6.43 11.73
N ALA A 372 -2.12 -6.23 13.01
CA ALA A 372 -1.41 -5.23 13.79
C ALA A 372 0.04 -5.73 13.98
N PRO A 373 1.06 -4.90 13.73
CA PRO A 373 2.46 -5.32 13.76
C PRO A 373 2.97 -5.61 15.17
N ASP A 374 2.29 -5.10 16.19
CA ASP A 374 2.63 -5.25 17.60
C ASP A 374 1.90 -6.40 18.29
N LEU A 375 1.23 -7.29 17.54
CA LEU A 375 0.69 -8.53 18.12
C LEU A 375 1.82 -9.33 18.75
N PHE A 376 1.70 -9.62 20.05
CA PHE A 376 2.70 -10.33 20.81
C PHE A 376 2.60 -11.83 20.58
N THR A 377 3.59 -12.42 19.91
CA THR A 377 3.56 -13.83 19.47
C THR A 377 4.54 -14.75 20.20
N TRP A 378 5.17 -14.28 21.28
CA TRP A 378 6.20 -15.05 21.96
C TRP A 378 5.65 -16.37 22.54
N ARG A 379 6.22 -17.50 22.10
CA ARG A 379 5.80 -18.87 22.45
C ARG A 379 4.38 -19.25 22.01
N GLU A 380 3.75 -18.44 21.16
CA GLU A 380 2.49 -18.79 20.54
C GLU A 380 2.70 -19.83 19.42
N LYS A 381 1.78 -20.80 19.33
CA LYS A 381 1.89 -21.89 18.35
C LYS A 381 1.46 -21.48 16.93
N GLY A 382 0.75 -20.37 16.81
CA GLY A 382 0.17 -19.90 15.55
C GLY A 382 -1.13 -19.14 15.75
N ILE A 383 -1.60 -18.44 14.71
CA ILE A 383 -2.91 -17.78 14.74
C ILE A 383 -4.01 -18.81 14.41
N PRO A 384 -5.05 -18.97 15.24
CA PRO A 384 -6.11 -19.93 14.99
C PRO A 384 -6.95 -19.57 13.76
N ILE A 385 -7.16 -20.57 12.90
CA ILE A 385 -8.12 -20.54 11.79
C ILE A 385 -9.14 -21.65 11.95
N THR A 386 -10.41 -21.27 11.82
CA THR A 386 -11.49 -22.21 11.57
C THR A 386 -11.85 -22.15 10.11
N LEU A 387 -11.43 -23.14 9.34
CA LEU A 387 -11.71 -23.25 7.91
C LEU A 387 -12.97 -24.09 7.71
N GLN A 388 -13.96 -23.52 7.05
CA GLN A 388 -15.18 -24.20 6.64
C GLN A 388 -15.19 -24.26 5.12
N TYR A 389 -15.33 -25.45 4.54
CA TYR A 389 -15.32 -25.60 3.09
C TYR A 389 -16.29 -26.68 2.63
N ARG A 390 -16.66 -26.58 1.35
CA ARG A 390 -17.48 -27.55 0.63
C ARG A 390 -16.90 -27.78 -0.75
N ASN A 391 -17.13 -28.96 -1.28
CA ASN A 391 -16.63 -29.39 -2.58
C ASN A 391 -17.71 -30.17 -3.34
N THR A 392 -17.56 -30.26 -4.66
CA THR A 392 -18.33 -31.23 -5.45
C THR A 392 -18.05 -32.65 -4.92
N PRO A 393 -19.07 -33.52 -4.80
CA PRO A 393 -18.91 -34.87 -4.26
C PRO A 393 -18.01 -35.73 -5.15
N GLU A 394 -17.19 -36.60 -4.53
CA GLU A 394 -16.22 -37.43 -5.24
C GLU A 394 -16.30 -38.94 -4.92
N SER A 395 -15.68 -39.75 -5.79
CA SER A 395 -15.50 -41.19 -5.61
C SER A 395 -14.37 -41.47 -4.60
N GLU A 396 -14.56 -42.45 -3.71
CA GLU A 396 -13.60 -42.86 -2.65
C GLU A 396 -12.22 -43.31 -3.17
N THR A 397 -12.10 -43.54 -4.47
CA THR A 397 -10.87 -43.95 -5.14
C THR A 397 -9.95 -42.78 -5.53
N LEU A 398 -10.39 -41.53 -5.32
CA LEU A 398 -9.71 -40.31 -5.75
C LEU A 398 -9.13 -39.56 -4.54
N ASN A 399 -7.88 -39.11 -4.66
CA ASN A 399 -7.18 -38.38 -3.61
C ASN A 399 -7.12 -36.88 -3.94
N SER A 400 -8.29 -36.25 -4.03
CA SER A 400 -8.38 -34.79 -4.16
C SER A 400 -8.06 -34.11 -2.84
N ARG A 401 -7.53 -32.88 -2.93
CA ARG A 401 -7.09 -32.14 -1.75
C ARG A 401 -7.38 -30.65 -1.88
N LEU A 402 -7.59 -30.01 -0.74
CA LEU A 402 -7.50 -28.58 -0.55
C LEU A 402 -6.14 -28.29 0.10
N ASN A 403 -5.26 -27.57 -0.60
CA ASN A 403 -4.02 -27.06 -0.01
C ASN A 403 -4.25 -25.64 0.48
N MET A 404 -3.74 -25.34 1.67
CA MET A 404 -3.69 -24.00 2.23
C MET A 404 -2.24 -23.53 2.23
N LEU A 405 -2.00 -22.36 1.63
CA LEU A 405 -0.72 -21.70 1.55
C LEU A 405 -0.79 -20.29 2.12
N ILE A 406 0.32 -19.75 2.61
CA ILE A 406 0.48 -18.36 3.03
C ILE A 406 1.66 -17.79 2.27
N ASN A 407 1.51 -16.64 1.62
CA ASN A 407 2.60 -15.99 0.88
C ASN A 407 3.32 -16.96 -0.11
N GLN A 408 2.56 -17.92 -0.67
CA GLN A 408 3.00 -19.01 -1.56
C GLN A 408 3.72 -20.20 -0.88
N GLU A 409 3.82 -20.22 0.44
CA GLU A 409 4.36 -21.36 1.20
C GLU A 409 3.27 -22.33 1.65
N PHE A 410 3.51 -23.64 1.49
CA PHE A 410 2.56 -24.68 1.88
C PHE A 410 2.47 -24.84 3.41
N ILE A 411 1.26 -24.74 3.96
CA ILE A 411 1.01 -24.85 5.40
C ILE A 411 0.29 -26.14 5.77
N SER A 412 -0.79 -26.48 5.05
CA SER A 412 -1.65 -27.60 5.39
C SER A 412 -2.37 -28.14 4.16
N GLY A 413 -2.68 -29.44 4.17
CA GLY A 413 -3.46 -30.10 3.13
C GLY A 413 -4.61 -30.90 3.73
N PHE A 414 -5.80 -30.75 3.18
CA PHE A 414 -7.03 -31.43 3.62
C PHE A 414 -7.52 -32.32 2.49
N LEU A 415 -7.84 -33.59 2.77
CA LEU A 415 -8.48 -34.46 1.78
C LEU A 415 -9.93 -33.99 1.55
N LEU A 416 -10.39 -34.05 0.30
CA LEU A 416 -11.77 -33.75 -0.04
C LEU A 416 -12.62 -35.02 0.13
N ASP A 417 -13.62 -34.93 1.00
CA ASP A 417 -14.48 -36.06 1.33
C ASP A 417 -15.72 -36.13 0.41
N LYS A 418 -16.29 -37.32 0.29
CA LYS A 418 -17.48 -37.64 -0.51
C LYS A 418 -18.80 -37.04 0.00
N LYS A 419 -18.83 -36.40 1.18
CA LYS A 419 -20.11 -36.01 1.81
C LYS A 419 -20.81 -34.95 0.95
N ASP A 420 -21.94 -35.37 0.38
CA ASP A 420 -22.65 -34.75 -0.76
C ASP A 420 -23.15 -33.30 -0.54
N THR A 421 -23.01 -32.76 0.68
CA THR A 421 -23.60 -31.44 1.05
C THR A 421 -23.13 -30.91 2.41
N SER A 422 -22.37 -31.69 3.19
CA SER A 422 -22.02 -31.26 4.55
C SER A 422 -20.83 -30.33 4.52
N LEU A 423 -21.01 -29.12 5.03
CA LEU A 423 -19.94 -28.20 5.39
C LEU A 423 -18.87 -28.93 6.23
N THR A 424 -17.65 -29.02 5.71
CA THR A 424 -16.52 -29.61 6.44
C THR A 424 -15.82 -28.52 7.24
N THR A 425 -15.65 -28.73 8.55
CA THR A 425 -14.92 -27.80 9.41
C THR A 425 -13.56 -28.39 9.77
N ALA A 426 -12.50 -27.69 9.37
CA ALA A 426 -11.13 -27.97 9.77
C ALA A 426 -10.61 -26.85 10.68
N LYS A 427 -9.97 -27.22 11.78
CA LYS A 427 -9.23 -26.28 12.62
C LYS A 427 -7.76 -26.40 12.28
N THR A 428 -7.13 -25.28 11.97
CA THR A 428 -5.70 -25.21 11.70
C THR A 428 -5.08 -24.01 12.40
N LEU A 429 -3.76 -24.01 12.52
CA LEU A 429 -2.99 -22.90 13.04
C LEU A 429 -2.16 -22.34 11.88
N LEU A 430 -2.22 -21.02 11.70
CA LEU A 430 -1.28 -20.32 10.83
C LEU A 430 0.09 -20.29 11.53
N PRO A 431 1.14 -20.91 10.96
CA PRO A 431 2.47 -20.79 11.53
C PRO A 431 2.90 -19.32 11.44
N LEU A 432 3.29 -18.79 12.59
CA LEU A 432 3.85 -17.47 12.70
C LEU A 432 5.31 -17.55 12.24
N ILE A 433 5.78 -16.59 11.43
CA ILE A 433 7.19 -16.25 11.55
C ILE A 433 7.26 -15.62 12.91
N ALA A 434 7.84 -16.34 13.84
CA ALA A 434 8.34 -15.65 14.99
C ALA A 434 9.37 -14.66 14.44
N ASN A 435 9.05 -13.36 14.44
CA ASN A 435 10.08 -12.31 14.51
C ASN A 435 10.81 -12.44 15.87
N THR A 436 11.22 -13.65 16.25
CA THR A 436 12.01 -13.95 17.43
C THR A 436 13.43 -13.45 17.29
N ASP A 437 13.83 -12.96 16.11
CA ASP A 437 15.15 -12.37 15.90
C ASP A 437 15.12 -10.84 15.94
N THR A 438 14.45 -10.28 16.95
CA THR A 438 14.88 -8.97 17.47
C THR A 438 16.05 -9.09 18.46
N THR A 439 16.36 -10.30 18.98
CA THR A 439 17.34 -10.45 20.09
C THR A 439 18.47 -11.47 19.92
N GLN A 440 18.54 -12.32 18.89
CA GLN A 440 19.68 -13.26 18.76
C GLN A 440 20.25 -13.46 17.34
N SER A 441 21.57 -13.61 17.32
CA SER A 441 22.37 -14.13 16.23
C SER A 441 22.33 -15.66 16.23
N THR A 442 21.45 -16.27 15.43
CA THR A 442 21.55 -17.70 15.11
C THR A 442 21.17 -17.92 13.65
N GLU A 443 22.09 -18.58 12.95
CA GLU A 443 22.08 -19.05 11.57
C GLU A 443 20.73 -19.19 10.84
N ASP A 444 20.65 -18.55 9.66
CA ASP A 444 19.96 -18.94 8.44
C ASP A 444 18.95 -20.11 8.53
N PHE A 445 17.85 -19.90 9.24
CA PHE A 445 16.63 -20.69 9.06
C PHE A 445 15.47 -19.73 8.76
N SER A 446 15.38 -19.27 7.50
CA SER A 446 14.21 -18.55 6.98
C SER A 446 13.04 -19.53 6.96
N LEU A 447 12.11 -19.38 7.90
CA LEU A 447 10.76 -19.92 7.77
C LEU A 447 9.89 -18.75 7.30
N ASP A 448 9.43 -18.73 6.05
CA ASP A 448 8.61 -17.63 5.51
C ASP A 448 7.10 -17.81 5.83
N GLY A 449 6.75 -17.85 7.11
CA GLY A 449 5.36 -17.76 7.61
C GLY A 449 4.69 -16.36 7.54
N ILE A 450 3.78 -16.06 8.49
CA ILE A 450 3.15 -14.73 8.60
C ILE A 450 4.14 -13.63 9.00
N ASN A 451 4.19 -12.56 8.21
CA ASN A 451 4.87 -11.31 8.56
C ASN A 451 3.85 -10.26 9.03
N LEU A 452 3.82 -9.99 10.33
CA LEU A 452 2.88 -9.04 10.97
C LEU A 452 3.04 -7.59 10.49
N ALA A 453 4.23 -7.22 10.02
CA ALA A 453 4.51 -5.86 9.54
C ALA A 453 4.03 -5.62 8.11
N SER A 454 3.55 -6.65 7.40
CA SER A 454 3.23 -6.56 5.97
C SER A 454 1.87 -7.17 5.62
N ARG A 455 1.44 -6.99 4.38
CA ARG A 455 0.26 -7.67 3.82
C ARG A 455 0.60 -9.14 3.56
N ASN A 456 -0.23 -10.04 4.08
CA ASN A 456 -0.12 -11.47 3.85
C ASN A 456 -1.22 -11.94 2.90
N GLU A 457 -0.91 -12.94 2.07
CA GLU A 457 -1.85 -13.56 1.12
C GLU A 457 -2.12 -15.02 1.54
N LEU A 458 -3.36 -15.32 1.92
CA LEU A 458 -3.86 -16.67 2.16
C LEU A 458 -4.33 -17.26 0.83
N ASN A 459 -3.83 -18.43 0.50
CA ASN A 459 -4.10 -19.12 -0.76
C ASN A 459 -4.76 -20.48 -0.48
N PHE A 460 -5.95 -20.70 -1.03
CA PHE A 460 -6.69 -21.96 -0.92
C PHE A 460 -6.80 -22.63 -2.28
N ASP A 461 -6.02 -23.68 -2.48
CA ASP A 461 -5.83 -24.36 -3.76
C ASP A 461 -6.56 -25.72 -3.78
N PHE A 462 -7.70 -25.76 -4.48
CA PHE A 462 -8.47 -26.99 -4.68
C PHE A 462 -7.88 -27.80 -5.84
N ARG A 463 -7.45 -29.03 -5.54
CA ARG A 463 -6.87 -29.99 -6.49
C ARG A 463 -7.76 -31.22 -6.60
N PHE A 464 -8.56 -31.27 -7.66
CA PHE A 464 -9.44 -32.39 -7.94
C PHE A 464 -8.70 -33.47 -8.75
N ALA A 465 -8.72 -34.70 -8.28
CA ALA A 465 -8.12 -35.86 -8.91
C ALA A 465 -9.07 -36.44 -9.97
N VAL A 466 -8.52 -36.96 -11.06
CA VAL A 466 -9.31 -37.55 -12.15
C VAL A 466 -9.11 -39.06 -12.24
N LEU A 467 -10.23 -39.78 -12.36
CA LEU A 467 -10.24 -41.24 -12.45
C LEU A 467 -9.89 -41.69 -13.88
N LYS A 468 -8.74 -42.32 -14.06
CA LYS A 468 -8.38 -42.97 -15.32
C LYS A 468 -9.03 -44.35 -15.41
N LYS A 469 -10.06 -44.52 -16.27
CA LYS A 469 -10.66 -45.82 -16.60
C LYS A 469 -10.21 -46.27 -18.00
N GLY A 470 -9.39 -47.33 -18.07
CA GLY A 470 -8.85 -47.85 -19.33
C GLY A 470 -7.55 -47.16 -19.78
N GLU A 471 -7.14 -47.34 -21.04
CA GLU A 471 -5.89 -46.77 -21.57
C GLU A 471 -5.97 -45.24 -21.77
N CYS A 472 -7.16 -44.70 -22.06
CA CYS A 472 -7.41 -43.28 -22.28
C CYS A 472 -8.17 -42.69 -21.08
N ALA A 473 -7.64 -41.67 -20.41
CA ALA A 473 -8.39 -40.91 -19.43
C ALA A 473 -9.31 -39.90 -20.13
N VAL A 474 -10.60 -39.92 -19.80
CA VAL A 474 -11.54 -38.89 -20.27
C VAL A 474 -11.54 -37.76 -19.26
N ALA A 475 -11.36 -36.52 -19.72
CA ALA A 475 -11.57 -35.37 -18.86
C ALA A 475 -13.05 -35.35 -18.41
N PRO A 476 -13.35 -35.20 -17.11
CA PRO A 476 -14.72 -35.05 -16.67
C PRO A 476 -15.39 -33.84 -17.36
N PRO A 477 -16.73 -33.84 -17.50
CA PRO A 477 -17.48 -32.82 -18.24
C PRO A 477 -17.46 -31.41 -17.62
N GLY A 478 -16.59 -31.15 -16.63
CA GLY A 478 -16.59 -29.98 -15.77
C GLY A 478 -17.62 -30.07 -14.65
N GLY A 479 -17.65 -29.06 -13.77
CA GLY A 479 -18.57 -28.97 -12.64
C GLY A 479 -17.96 -29.32 -11.28
N GLU A 480 -16.63 -29.43 -11.20
CA GLU A 480 -15.91 -29.48 -9.93
C GLU A 480 -15.85 -28.08 -9.32
N TYR A 481 -16.53 -27.88 -8.20
CA TYR A 481 -16.50 -26.63 -7.45
C TYR A 481 -15.86 -26.88 -6.09
N GLY A 482 -14.95 -25.99 -5.70
CA GLY A 482 -14.43 -25.87 -4.35
C GLY A 482 -14.85 -24.51 -3.80
N VAL A 483 -15.46 -24.48 -2.61
CA VAL A 483 -15.94 -23.24 -2.00
C VAL A 483 -15.47 -23.19 -0.56
N ILE A 484 -14.78 -22.10 -0.22
CA ILE A 484 -14.53 -21.73 1.18
C ILE A 484 -15.78 -20.99 1.68
N ASP A 485 -16.36 -21.46 2.78
CA ASP A 485 -17.52 -20.80 3.36
C ASP A 485 -17.10 -19.47 4.00
N GLY A 486 -17.89 -18.43 3.79
CA GLY A 486 -17.65 -17.10 4.35
C GLY A 486 -17.58 -17.10 5.88
N ASN A 487 -18.24 -18.06 6.55
CA ASN A 487 -18.18 -18.21 8.00
C ASN A 487 -16.82 -18.72 8.53
N SER A 488 -15.92 -19.16 7.64
CA SER A 488 -14.52 -19.41 8.01
C SER A 488 -13.93 -18.17 8.67
N ASN A 489 -13.11 -18.35 9.70
CA ASN A 489 -12.60 -17.22 10.48
C ASN A 489 -11.14 -17.34 10.86
N ILE A 490 -10.50 -16.18 11.04
CA ILE A 490 -9.21 -16.00 11.71
C ILE A 490 -9.47 -15.23 13.00
N ASP A 491 -8.85 -15.65 14.10
CA ASP A 491 -9.03 -15.01 15.41
C ASP A 491 -7.70 -14.60 16.03
N VAL A 492 -7.53 -13.29 16.22
CA VAL A 492 -6.38 -12.70 16.93
C VAL A 492 -6.80 -12.02 18.23
N SER A 493 -8.05 -12.18 18.67
CA SER A 493 -8.59 -11.47 19.84
C SER A 493 -8.00 -11.89 21.18
N GLY A 494 -7.34 -13.05 21.23
CA GLY A 494 -6.60 -13.52 22.40
C GLY A 494 -5.16 -13.03 22.50
N PHE A 495 -4.66 -12.28 21.51
CA PHE A 495 -3.27 -11.82 21.49
C PHE A 495 -3.14 -10.46 22.18
N ASP A 496 -2.11 -10.32 23.01
CA ASP A 496 -1.71 -9.05 23.59
C ASP A 496 -0.95 -8.19 22.56
N HIS A 497 -0.76 -6.90 22.86
CA HIS A 497 -0.02 -5.97 22.00
C HIS A 497 1.25 -5.51 22.70
N TYR A 498 2.41 -5.93 22.22
CA TYR A 498 3.70 -5.58 22.80
C TYR A 498 4.82 -5.75 21.78
N ILE A 499 5.61 -4.69 21.55
CA ILE A 499 6.64 -4.68 20.50
C ILE A 499 7.90 -3.93 20.95
N ALA A 500 9.06 -4.40 20.48
CA ALA A 500 10.33 -3.71 20.60
C ALA A 500 10.48 -2.68 19.46
N LEU A 501 10.80 -1.44 19.82
CA LEU A 501 11.10 -0.33 18.92
C LEU A 501 12.47 0.26 19.29
N PRO A 502 13.16 1.01 18.42
CA PRO A 502 12.78 1.32 17.06
C PRO A 502 12.95 0.14 16.11
N ASP A 503 11.94 -0.11 15.28
CA ASP A 503 12.05 -1.01 14.13
C ASP A 503 11.51 -0.32 12.88
N LEU A 504 12.42 0.12 12.01
CA LEU A 504 12.09 0.77 10.76
C LEU A 504 11.42 -0.16 9.75
N ASN A 505 11.53 -1.48 9.90
CA ASN A 505 10.78 -2.42 9.06
C ASN A 505 9.28 -2.31 9.32
N VAL A 506 8.90 -2.18 10.59
CA VAL A 506 7.51 -1.99 11.02
C VAL A 506 6.99 -0.63 10.57
N PHE A 507 7.78 0.44 10.75
CA PHE A 507 7.43 1.77 10.25
C PHE A 507 7.22 1.79 8.72
N ALA A 508 8.18 1.25 7.95
CA ALA A 508 8.16 1.34 6.50
C ALA A 508 7.02 0.51 5.87
N ASN A 509 6.75 -0.69 6.41
CA ASN A 509 5.75 -1.60 5.83
C ASN A 509 4.32 -1.40 6.39
N SER A 510 4.17 -1.03 7.66
CA SER A 510 2.87 -0.91 8.33
C SER A 510 2.54 0.50 8.84
N GLY A 511 3.47 1.45 8.76
CA GLY A 511 3.29 2.81 9.26
C GLY A 511 3.18 2.91 10.79
N PHE A 512 3.46 1.83 11.52
CA PHE A 512 3.36 1.83 12.98
C PHE A 512 4.56 2.53 13.62
N PRO A 513 4.37 3.27 14.74
CA PRO A 513 3.13 3.37 15.54
C PRO A 513 2.09 4.38 15.04
N PHE A 514 2.39 5.19 14.02
CA PHE A 514 1.49 6.24 13.52
C PHE A 514 0.13 5.71 13.07
N THR A 515 0.08 4.49 12.54
CA THR A 515 -1.15 3.82 12.05
C THR A 515 -1.92 3.06 13.14
N LYS A 516 -1.48 3.09 14.41
CA LYS A 516 -2.21 2.48 15.55
C LYS A 516 -3.66 2.98 15.62
N TYR A 517 -3.88 4.26 15.29
CA TYR A 517 -5.21 4.85 15.11
C TYR A 517 -5.43 5.18 13.65
N ALA A 518 -6.55 4.72 13.08
CA ALA A 518 -6.79 4.80 11.65
C ALA A 518 -6.85 6.24 11.09
N ASP A 519 -7.13 7.22 11.93
CA ASP A 519 -7.24 8.65 11.59
C ASP A 519 -5.99 9.48 11.89
N LEU A 520 -4.93 8.84 12.41
CA LEU A 520 -3.66 9.46 12.81
C LEU A 520 -3.81 10.55 13.89
N GLN A 521 -4.81 10.43 14.77
CA GLN A 521 -5.08 11.42 15.82
C GLN A 521 -3.92 11.67 16.81
N GLN A 522 -2.99 10.72 16.94
CA GLN A 522 -1.80 10.83 17.79
C GLN A 522 -0.51 11.10 16.99
N THR A 523 -0.62 11.52 15.73
CA THR A 523 0.53 11.87 14.90
C THR A 523 0.74 13.38 14.85
N LEU A 524 1.99 13.80 15.09
CA LEU A 524 2.47 15.15 14.83
C LEU A 524 3.58 15.11 13.78
N VAL A 525 3.47 15.95 12.75
CA VAL A 525 4.52 16.13 11.74
C VAL A 525 5.25 17.43 12.02
N LEU A 526 6.56 17.35 12.17
CA LEU A 526 7.46 18.50 12.25
C LEU A 526 8.18 18.69 10.92
N ILE A 527 8.04 19.88 10.33
CA ILE A 527 8.60 20.20 9.02
C ILE A 527 9.28 21.58 9.05
N ASP A 528 10.21 21.83 8.12
CA ASP A 528 10.83 23.15 7.94
C ASP A 528 9.76 24.27 7.83
N GLU A 529 10.08 25.49 8.28
CA GLU A 529 9.19 26.68 8.14
C GLU A 529 8.86 26.98 6.67
N VAL A 530 9.86 26.82 5.79
CA VAL A 530 9.71 26.93 4.34
C VAL A 530 9.97 25.56 3.74
N PRO A 531 9.00 24.63 3.84
CA PRO A 531 9.19 23.29 3.34
C PRO A 531 9.30 23.30 1.83
N SER A 532 10.12 22.41 1.33
CA SER A 532 10.35 22.30 -0.09
C SER A 532 9.28 21.43 -0.76
N SER A 533 9.07 21.60 -2.07
CA SER A 533 8.07 20.79 -2.80
C SER A 533 8.33 19.28 -2.71
N LYS A 534 9.60 18.84 -2.72
CA LYS A 534 9.98 17.43 -2.51
C LYS A 534 9.77 16.95 -1.08
N ALA A 535 10.06 17.75 -0.05
CA ALA A 535 9.75 17.37 1.33
C ALA A 535 8.24 17.20 1.55
N LEU A 536 7.42 18.11 0.97
CA LEU A 536 5.96 17.98 0.97
C LEU A 536 5.49 16.75 0.19
N SER A 537 6.13 16.44 -0.94
CA SER A 537 5.81 15.22 -1.72
C SER A 537 6.08 13.96 -0.89
N VAL A 538 7.20 13.89 -0.16
CA VAL A 538 7.50 12.79 0.77
C VAL A 538 6.41 12.64 1.83
N LEU A 539 5.98 13.76 2.44
CA LEU A 539 4.89 13.73 3.42
C LEU A 539 3.57 13.21 2.82
N PHE A 540 3.18 13.70 1.64
CA PHE A 540 1.92 13.32 1.00
C PHE A 540 1.96 11.87 0.48
N ASN A 541 3.11 11.41 0.01
CA ASN A 541 3.34 10.02 -0.35
C ASN A 541 3.25 9.10 0.86
N LEU A 542 3.89 9.46 1.97
CA LEU A 542 3.86 8.70 3.21
C LEU A 542 2.45 8.63 3.80
N THR A 543 1.73 9.76 3.86
CA THR A 543 0.33 9.79 4.34
C THR A 543 -0.60 9.04 3.39
N GLY A 544 -0.34 9.07 2.08
CA GLY A 544 -0.96 8.20 1.09
C GLY A 544 -0.75 6.71 1.39
N HIS A 545 0.49 6.32 1.69
CA HIS A 545 0.85 4.96 2.09
C HIS A 545 0.15 4.55 3.39
N PHE A 546 0.11 5.43 4.40
CA PHE A 546 -0.64 5.18 5.63
C PHE A 546 -2.14 4.99 5.38
N GLY A 547 -2.74 5.80 4.49
CA GLY A 547 -4.11 5.61 4.04
C GLY A 547 -4.33 4.28 3.31
N ALA A 548 -3.36 3.83 2.50
CA ALA A 548 -3.38 2.50 1.87
C ALA A 548 -3.37 1.37 2.91
N ILE A 549 -2.58 1.53 3.97
CA ILE A 549 -2.46 0.53 5.05
C ILE A 549 -3.73 0.49 5.91
N THR A 550 -4.24 1.65 6.35
CA THR A 550 -5.39 1.71 7.26
C THR A 550 -6.72 1.54 6.54
N GLY A 551 -6.82 2.01 5.30
CA GLY A 551 -8.09 2.12 4.57
C GLY A 551 -8.95 3.29 5.05
N TYR A 552 -8.38 4.24 5.78
CA TYR A 552 -9.09 5.37 6.37
C TYR A 552 -8.29 6.68 6.24
N PRO A 553 -8.94 7.84 6.05
CA PRO A 553 -8.26 9.12 5.90
C PRO A 553 -7.63 9.62 7.21
N ALA A 554 -6.38 10.08 7.11
CA ALA A 554 -5.56 10.68 8.16
C ALA A 554 -6.00 12.14 8.51
N HIS A 555 -7.29 12.35 8.70
CA HIS A 555 -7.90 13.68 8.88
C HIS A 555 -7.62 14.36 10.23
N ARG A 556 -7.01 13.64 11.19
CA ARG A 556 -6.63 14.18 12.51
C ARG A 556 -5.12 14.33 12.70
N ILE A 557 -4.34 14.15 11.63
CA ILE A 557 -2.91 14.48 11.65
C ILE A 557 -2.72 15.96 11.98
N SER A 558 -1.71 16.25 12.78
CA SER A 558 -1.28 17.62 13.11
C SER A 558 0.06 17.93 12.46
N VAL A 559 0.23 19.16 12.00
CA VAL A 559 1.50 19.65 11.42
C VAL A 559 1.94 20.91 12.17
N ALA A 560 3.22 20.97 12.54
CA ALA A 560 3.85 22.15 13.11
C ALA A 560 5.20 22.42 12.44
N HIS A 561 5.64 23.67 12.47
CA HIS A 561 6.96 24.03 11.98
C HIS A 561 8.04 23.79 13.05
N LEU A 562 9.28 23.52 12.62
CA LEU A 562 10.40 23.26 13.52
C LEU A 562 10.77 24.41 14.46
N ASN A 563 10.33 25.63 14.16
CA ASN A 563 10.57 26.84 14.96
C ASN A 563 9.40 27.18 15.89
N GLU A 564 8.36 26.35 15.95
CA GLU A 564 7.21 26.52 16.81
C GLU A 564 7.34 25.63 18.07
N ASP A 565 6.87 26.15 19.20
CA ASP A 565 6.71 25.35 20.42
C ASP A 565 5.42 24.53 20.29
N ALA A 566 5.56 23.30 19.79
CA ALA A 566 4.45 22.39 19.55
C ALA A 566 4.21 21.51 20.78
N HIS A 567 2.97 21.11 21.01
CA HIS A 567 2.65 20.14 22.06
C HIS A 567 3.11 18.73 21.64
N LEU A 568 4.21 18.26 22.23
CA LEU A 568 4.85 16.99 21.88
C LEU A 568 4.38 15.80 22.74
N ASP A 569 3.65 16.06 23.83
CA ASP A 569 3.17 15.02 24.74
C ASP A 569 2.09 14.14 24.09
N ASP A 570 2.07 12.83 24.39
CA ASP A 570 1.12 11.84 23.84
C ASP A 570 1.07 11.78 22.29
N LYS A 571 2.15 12.18 21.61
CA LYS A 571 2.27 12.17 20.14
C LYS A 571 3.43 11.33 19.65
N ASP A 572 3.16 10.52 18.63
CA ASP A 572 4.18 9.95 17.77
C ASP A 572 4.60 11.02 16.75
N ILE A 573 5.90 11.29 16.66
CA ILE A 573 6.42 12.46 15.95
C ILE A 573 7.15 12.03 14.68
N LEU A 574 6.72 12.58 13.56
CA LEU A 574 7.37 12.41 12.26
C LEU A 574 8.12 13.70 11.89
N VAL A 575 9.44 13.63 11.79
CA VAL A 575 10.27 14.78 11.39
C VAL A 575 10.61 14.66 9.91
N ILE A 576 10.33 15.69 9.10
CA ILE A 576 10.76 15.76 7.70
C ILE A 576 11.50 17.07 7.49
N ALA A 577 12.83 16.99 7.47
CA ALA A 577 13.65 18.19 7.47
C ALA A 577 15.04 17.94 6.86
N LYS A 578 15.81 19.01 6.67
CA LYS A 578 17.24 18.86 6.40
C LYS A 578 17.96 18.59 7.73
N PRO A 579 19.06 17.81 7.74
CA PRO A 579 19.81 17.51 8.97
C PRO A 579 20.26 18.75 9.77
N ASN A 580 20.46 19.88 9.09
CA ASN A 580 20.94 21.14 9.68
C ASN A 580 19.86 22.23 9.76
N SER A 581 18.57 21.88 9.62
CA SER A 581 17.47 22.82 9.73
C SER A 581 17.28 23.31 11.18
N ILE A 582 18.08 24.34 11.52
CA ILE A 582 17.90 25.41 12.52
C ILE A 582 17.54 24.98 13.96
N ALA A 583 18.58 24.94 14.80
CA ALA A 583 18.54 24.93 16.27
C ALA A 583 18.83 26.32 16.89
N ASN A 584 18.68 27.42 16.14
CA ASN A 584 19.30 28.71 16.53
C ASN A 584 18.36 29.82 17.03
N ASN A 585 17.04 29.59 17.14
CA ASN A 585 16.09 30.65 17.53
C ASN A 585 15.10 30.25 18.63
N LEU A 586 15.17 29.01 19.13
CA LEU A 586 14.32 28.53 20.22
C LEU A 586 15.11 28.50 21.52
N ASP A 587 14.41 28.64 22.66
CA ASP A 587 15.00 28.53 23.99
C ASP A 587 15.64 27.15 24.20
N GLU A 588 16.80 27.05 24.86
CA GLU A 588 17.51 25.76 25.05
C GLU A 588 16.61 24.70 25.72
N ASP A 589 15.69 25.15 26.56
CA ASP A 589 14.74 24.30 27.30
C ASP A 589 13.46 23.95 26.50
N ALA A 590 13.27 24.50 25.29
CA ALA A 590 12.09 24.20 24.47
C ALA A 590 12.07 22.72 24.07
N GLN A 591 10.90 22.06 24.17
CA GLN A 591 10.76 20.64 23.84
C GLN A 591 11.21 20.34 22.40
N THR A 592 10.89 21.23 21.44
CA THR A 592 11.31 21.09 20.04
C THR A 592 12.84 21.10 19.88
N ASN A 593 13.58 21.88 20.68
CA ASN A 593 15.06 21.91 20.64
C ASN A 593 15.67 20.59 21.15
N ILE A 594 15.16 20.07 22.27
CA ILE A 594 15.59 18.76 22.81
C ILE A 594 15.37 17.65 21.78
N LEU A 595 14.23 17.67 21.09
CA LEU A 595 13.93 16.73 20.01
C LEU A 595 14.91 16.87 18.83
N LEU A 596 15.20 18.09 18.40
CA LEU A 596 16.11 18.37 17.30
C LEU A 596 17.55 17.92 17.61
N ASP A 597 18.03 18.16 18.83
CA ASP A 597 19.36 17.72 19.28
C ASP A 597 19.46 16.19 19.32
N ASN A 598 18.43 15.51 19.83
CA ASN A 598 18.35 14.05 19.82
C ASN A 598 18.29 13.50 18.38
N ASN A 599 17.52 14.14 17.50
CA ASN A 599 17.45 13.78 16.09
C ASN A 599 18.82 13.93 15.39
N GLN A 600 19.53 15.04 15.60
CA GLN A 600 20.88 15.24 15.07
C GLN A 600 21.85 14.19 15.60
N ARG A 601 21.75 13.83 16.89
CA ARG A 601 22.55 12.76 17.48
C ARG A 601 22.26 11.41 16.83
N ALA A 602 20.99 11.06 16.65
CA ALA A 602 20.57 9.81 16.02
C ALA A 602 21.05 9.73 14.55
N ILE A 603 20.95 10.83 13.78
CA ILE A 603 21.46 10.90 12.41
C ILE A 603 22.98 10.74 12.39
N LYS A 604 23.71 11.42 13.28
CA LYS A 604 25.18 11.27 13.39
C LYS A 604 25.56 9.84 13.72
N GLN A 605 24.92 9.22 14.73
CA GLN A 605 25.14 7.83 15.11
C GLN A 605 24.82 6.85 13.96
N ALA A 606 23.75 7.08 13.20
CA ALA A 606 23.43 6.28 12.03
C ALA A 606 24.54 6.34 10.97
N ILE A 607 25.00 7.55 10.64
CA ILE A 607 26.11 7.73 9.69
C ILE A 607 27.40 7.08 10.20
N TYR A 608 27.68 7.17 11.51
CA TYR A 608 28.86 6.57 12.13
C TYR A 608 28.81 5.04 12.16
N ASN A 609 27.73 4.46 12.70
CA ASN A 609 27.55 3.01 12.77
C ASN A 609 27.32 2.40 11.38
N GLY A 610 26.95 3.18 10.37
CA GLY A 610 26.90 2.72 8.97
C GLY A 610 28.28 2.52 8.33
N ALA A 611 29.36 2.97 8.98
CA ALA A 611 30.75 2.74 8.60
C ALA A 611 31.38 1.51 9.29
N TYR A 612 30.59 0.77 10.07
CA TYR A 612 31.03 -0.36 10.90
C TYR A 612 31.34 -1.61 10.07
N ASP A 613 32.35 -2.37 10.52
CA ASP A 613 32.67 -3.72 10.06
C ASP A 613 32.14 -4.71 11.11
N GLU A 614 31.28 -5.66 10.70
CA GLU A 614 30.64 -6.64 11.59
C GLU A 614 31.65 -7.48 12.42
N GLN A 615 32.93 -7.47 12.05
CA GLN A 615 33.97 -8.31 12.65
C GLN A 615 34.74 -7.69 13.83
N THR A 616 34.57 -6.41 14.17
CA THR A 616 35.34 -5.76 15.26
C THR A 616 34.47 -5.01 16.27
N THR A 617 34.72 -5.20 17.56
CA THR A 617 34.01 -4.58 18.71
C THR A 617 34.38 -3.11 19.00
N ASP A 618 35.32 -2.52 18.25
CA ASP A 618 35.76 -1.15 18.50
C ASP A 618 34.90 -0.13 17.74
N LYS A 619 34.21 0.75 18.48
CA LYS A 619 33.44 1.87 17.93
C LYS A 619 34.39 2.91 17.35
N VAL A 620 34.69 2.83 16.05
CA VAL A 620 35.50 3.85 15.34
C VAL A 620 34.61 5.04 14.96
N GLU A 621 34.86 6.21 15.55
CA GLU A 621 34.17 7.44 15.19
C GLU A 621 34.76 8.04 13.91
N VAL A 622 34.01 8.01 12.80
CA VAL A 622 34.41 8.64 11.53
C VAL A 622 33.49 9.82 11.22
N SER A 623 34.01 11.03 11.36
CA SER A 623 33.30 12.24 10.93
C SER A 623 33.40 12.41 9.40
N ILE A 624 32.33 12.05 8.68
CA ILE A 624 32.28 12.14 7.22
C ILE A 624 31.54 13.41 6.79
N LYS A 625 32.23 14.31 6.07
CA LYS A 625 31.59 15.35 5.25
C LYS A 625 31.55 14.87 3.80
N SER A 626 30.40 14.37 3.36
CA SER A 626 30.18 13.94 1.98
C SER A 626 29.45 15.02 1.19
N SER A 627 29.86 15.24 -0.06
CA SER A 627 29.19 16.14 -1.00
C SER A 627 28.03 15.49 -1.77
N GLY A 628 27.80 14.19 -1.58
CA GLY A 628 26.78 13.42 -2.28
C GLY A 628 25.36 13.62 -1.74
N ASP A 629 24.37 13.34 -2.59
CA ASP A 629 22.97 13.21 -2.17
C ASP A 629 22.83 11.99 -1.25
N MET A 630 22.34 12.23 -0.04
CA MET A 630 22.13 11.20 0.98
C MET A 630 20.83 11.50 1.72
N ALA A 631 20.09 10.45 2.02
CA ALA A 631 18.97 10.51 2.93
C ALA A 631 19.18 9.53 4.10
N VAL A 632 18.59 9.84 5.23
CA VAL A 632 18.69 9.06 6.45
C VAL A 632 17.29 8.94 7.05
N ILE A 633 16.89 7.72 7.37
CA ILE A 633 15.72 7.41 8.17
C ILE A 633 16.23 6.98 9.55
N THR A 634 15.77 7.60 10.63
CA THR A 634 16.11 7.21 12.00
C THR A 634 14.85 7.08 12.84
N GLY A 635 14.78 6.05 13.67
CA GLY A 635 13.75 5.83 14.67
C GLY A 635 14.36 5.83 16.07
N PHE A 636 13.71 6.47 17.03
CA PHE A 636 14.12 6.48 18.44
C PHE A 636 12.94 6.77 19.37
N GLN A 637 13.12 6.61 20.68
CA GLN A 637 12.09 6.86 21.68
C GLN A 637 11.84 8.36 21.86
N SER A 638 10.59 8.76 22.08
CA SER A 638 10.31 10.14 22.48
C SER A 638 10.86 10.43 23.87
N PRO A 639 11.61 11.53 24.08
CA PRO A 639 12.07 11.93 25.40
C PRO A 639 10.94 12.49 26.29
N PHE A 640 9.77 12.75 25.71
CA PHE A 640 8.60 13.33 26.40
C PHE A 640 7.61 12.27 26.88
N ASP A 641 7.60 11.10 26.22
CA ASP A 641 6.69 10.00 26.55
C ASP A 641 7.33 8.66 26.18
N SER A 642 7.44 7.76 27.17
CA SER A 642 8.06 6.46 26.99
C SER A 642 7.30 5.51 26.04
N GLU A 643 6.01 5.74 25.82
CA GLU A 643 5.18 4.94 24.90
C GLU A 643 5.16 5.50 23.47
N ARG A 644 5.88 6.59 23.20
CA ARG A 644 5.87 7.28 21.91
C ARG A 644 7.18 7.16 21.14
N SER A 645 7.04 7.16 19.82
CA SER A 645 8.16 7.04 18.89
C SER A 645 8.37 8.31 18.10
N ILE A 646 9.64 8.57 17.79
CA ILE A 646 10.04 9.59 16.83
C ILE A 646 10.64 8.88 15.62
N VAL A 647 10.15 9.22 14.44
CA VAL A 647 10.77 8.82 13.17
C VAL A 647 11.15 10.06 12.39
N SER A 648 12.41 10.13 11.97
CA SER A 648 12.97 11.26 11.24
C SER A 648 13.37 10.83 9.84
N LEU A 649 12.89 11.58 8.85
CA LEU A 649 13.18 11.47 7.43
C LEU A 649 14.00 12.69 7.02
N SER A 650 15.31 12.53 7.01
CA SER A 650 16.25 13.63 6.78
C SER A 650 16.98 13.47 5.45
N ALA A 651 17.17 14.56 4.72
CA ALA A 651 17.88 14.56 3.44
C ALA A 651 18.87 15.73 3.31
N THR A 652 20.06 15.47 2.73
CA THR A 652 21.12 16.48 2.61
C THR A 652 20.79 17.62 1.64
N SER A 653 19.93 17.36 0.65
CA SER A 653 19.59 18.29 -0.42
C SER A 653 18.12 18.17 -0.83
N GLN A 654 17.64 19.14 -1.61
CA GLN A 654 16.30 19.09 -2.17
C GLN A 654 16.07 17.87 -3.06
N LYS A 655 17.11 17.49 -3.80
CA LYS A 655 17.08 16.35 -4.70
C LYS A 655 17.17 15.04 -3.91
N ALA A 656 17.92 15.02 -2.80
CA ALA A 656 18.05 13.84 -1.95
C ALA A 656 16.72 13.38 -1.33
N PHE A 657 15.70 14.25 -1.18
CA PHE A 657 14.36 13.81 -0.80
C PHE A 657 13.73 12.81 -1.78
N THR A 658 14.12 12.80 -3.06
CA THR A 658 13.63 11.78 -4.00
C THR A 658 14.16 10.39 -3.65
N LEU A 659 15.31 10.27 -2.98
CA LEU A 659 15.80 8.99 -2.48
C LEU A 659 14.87 8.40 -1.41
N LEU A 660 14.27 9.25 -0.57
CA LEU A 660 13.27 8.83 0.43
C LEU A 660 11.98 8.38 -0.25
N ASP A 661 11.49 9.17 -1.21
CA ASP A 661 10.32 8.81 -2.02
C ASP A 661 10.52 7.45 -2.70
N ASP A 662 11.63 7.26 -3.41
CA ASP A 662 11.90 6.03 -4.15
C ASP A 662 12.05 4.82 -3.21
N ALA A 663 12.69 5.00 -2.05
CA ALA A 663 12.88 3.95 -1.05
C ALA A 663 11.57 3.55 -0.35
N LEU A 664 10.73 4.53 0.03
CA LEU A 664 9.46 4.28 0.73
C LEU A 664 8.35 3.79 -0.20
N MET A 665 8.49 3.98 -1.52
CA MET A 665 7.46 3.62 -2.51
C MET A 665 7.79 2.37 -3.32
N SER A 666 8.89 1.68 -3.03
CA SER A 666 9.31 0.45 -3.70
C SER A 666 9.31 -0.73 -2.73
N SER A 667 8.54 -1.78 -3.02
CA SER A 667 8.49 -2.97 -2.16
C SER A 667 9.86 -3.62 -1.94
N GLN A 668 10.72 -3.62 -2.97
CA GLN A 668 12.08 -4.14 -2.87
C GLN A 668 12.95 -3.30 -1.94
N ALA A 669 12.77 -1.98 -1.93
CA ALA A 669 13.51 -1.08 -1.07
C ALA A 669 12.98 -1.09 0.37
N LEU A 670 11.66 -1.17 0.56
CA LEU A 670 11.01 -1.31 1.87
C LEU A 670 11.52 -2.54 2.62
N ALA A 671 11.72 -3.67 1.93
CA ALA A 671 12.28 -4.89 2.51
C ALA A 671 13.72 -4.72 3.04
N GLN A 672 14.45 -3.68 2.58
CA GLN A 672 15.79 -3.33 3.05
C GLN A 672 15.78 -2.27 4.14
N ILE A 673 14.65 -1.67 4.51
CA ILE A 673 14.59 -0.68 5.59
C ILE A 673 14.31 -1.42 6.91
N LYS A 674 15.34 -1.60 7.75
CA LYS A 674 15.27 -2.36 9.00
C LYS A 674 16.11 -1.71 10.10
N GLY A 675 15.92 -2.17 11.34
CA GLY A 675 16.70 -1.72 12.48
C GLY A 675 16.26 -0.33 12.95
N SER A 676 17.16 0.42 13.54
CA SER A 676 16.86 1.74 14.09
C SER A 676 17.19 2.89 13.14
N ALA A 677 18.07 2.65 12.16
CA ALA A 677 18.40 3.64 11.15
C ALA A 677 18.68 3.02 9.78
N ALA A 678 18.38 3.77 8.72
CA ALA A 678 18.67 3.40 7.34
C ALA A 678 19.29 4.60 6.61
N VAL A 679 20.50 4.42 6.06
CA VAL A 679 21.18 5.41 5.23
C VAL A 679 20.98 5.05 3.76
N ILE A 680 20.45 5.99 2.99
CA ILE A 680 20.05 5.82 1.60
C ILE A 680 20.92 6.72 0.74
N ASN A 681 21.54 6.15 -0.29
CA ASN A 681 22.30 6.88 -1.29
C ASN A 681 22.08 6.28 -2.69
N SER A 682 22.78 6.81 -3.70
CA SER A 682 22.67 6.33 -5.09
C SER A 682 23.07 4.86 -5.33
N GLN A 683 23.80 4.23 -4.41
CA GLN A 683 24.23 2.82 -4.52
C GLN A 683 23.22 1.86 -3.87
N GLY A 684 22.38 2.33 -2.96
CA GLY A 684 21.40 1.50 -2.26
C GLY A 684 21.13 1.95 -0.83
N ILE A 685 20.56 1.03 -0.05
CA ILE A 685 20.15 1.23 1.35
C ILE A 685 21.10 0.45 2.26
N LYS A 686 21.62 1.11 3.30
CA LYS A 686 22.40 0.50 4.37
C LYS A 686 21.64 0.61 5.69
N THR A 687 21.30 -0.53 6.27
CA THR A 687 20.63 -0.61 7.58
C THR A 687 21.63 -0.64 8.71
N ILE A 688 21.28 0.03 9.79
CA ILE A 688 22.06 0.13 11.01
C ILE A 688 21.17 -0.30 12.17
N LYS A 689 21.70 -1.20 12.99
CA LYS A 689 21.15 -1.51 14.30
C LYS A 689 21.88 -0.64 15.33
N THR A 690 21.18 0.22 16.05
CA THR A 690 21.74 0.95 17.20
C THR A 690 21.52 0.17 18.48
N ASP A 691 22.38 0.44 19.46
CA ASP A 691 22.27 -0.13 20.79
C ASP A 691 21.19 0.63 21.58
N GLU A 692 20.08 -0.05 21.86
CA GLU A 692 18.97 0.24 22.79
C GLU A 692 17.59 0.26 22.11
N GLN A 693 16.84 -0.83 22.33
CA GLN A 693 15.42 -0.93 22.03
C GLN A 693 14.61 -0.55 23.27
N TYR A 694 13.48 0.12 23.07
CA TYR A 694 12.43 0.36 24.04
C TYR A 694 11.18 -0.44 23.67
N PHE A 695 10.29 -0.67 24.62
CA PHE A 695 9.12 -1.50 24.40
C PHE A 695 7.85 -0.67 24.54
N VAL A 696 6.93 -0.86 23.59
CA VAL A 696 5.63 -0.19 23.56
C VAL A 696 4.53 -1.23 23.60
N GLY A 697 3.49 -0.96 24.40
CA GLY A 697 2.31 -1.81 24.54
C GLY A 697 2.19 -2.44 25.93
N HIS A 698 1.31 -3.42 26.04
CA HIS A 698 0.95 -4.08 27.28
C HIS A 698 0.88 -5.59 27.12
N ILE A 699 1.54 -6.30 28.03
CA ILE A 699 1.40 -7.75 28.26
C ILE A 699 1.23 -8.01 29.77
N PRO A 700 0.62 -9.14 30.16
CA PRO A 700 0.51 -9.55 31.55
C PRO A 700 1.86 -9.54 32.26
N VAL A 701 1.90 -9.05 33.51
CA VAL A 701 3.15 -8.86 34.28
C VAL A 701 3.99 -10.13 34.38
N HIS A 702 3.35 -11.29 34.53
CA HIS A 702 4.06 -12.57 34.57
C HIS A 702 4.76 -12.86 33.24
N THR A 703 4.08 -12.66 32.11
CA THR A 703 4.64 -12.80 30.75
C THR A 703 5.77 -11.81 30.54
N LEU A 704 5.61 -10.56 30.98
CA LEU A 704 6.64 -9.52 30.88
C LEU A 704 7.94 -9.93 31.57
N ILE A 705 7.84 -10.38 32.82
CA ILE A 705 9.00 -10.85 33.59
C ILE A 705 9.67 -12.02 32.86
N TRP A 706 8.89 -13.02 32.45
CA TRP A 706 9.43 -14.20 31.76
C TRP A 706 10.07 -13.87 30.41
N PHE A 707 9.48 -12.96 29.64
CA PHE A 707 9.98 -12.51 28.35
C PHE A 707 11.35 -11.83 28.51
N HIS A 708 11.44 -10.79 29.34
CA HIS A 708 12.69 -10.05 29.58
C HIS A 708 13.78 -10.87 30.28
N LEU A 709 13.42 -11.85 31.11
CA LEU A 709 14.39 -12.76 31.72
C LEU A 709 14.86 -13.87 30.76
N SER A 710 14.11 -14.16 29.70
CA SER A 710 14.46 -15.25 28.77
C SER A 710 15.75 -14.99 27.99
N ASP A 711 16.08 -13.72 27.74
CA ASP A 711 17.33 -13.31 27.10
C ASP A 711 18.54 -13.32 28.05
N HIS A 712 18.32 -13.55 29.35
CA HIS A 712 19.34 -13.54 30.40
C HIS A 712 19.39 -14.87 31.15
N PRO A 713 19.82 -15.98 30.51
CA PRO A 713 19.79 -17.32 31.10
C PRO A 713 20.61 -17.43 32.39
N PHE A 714 21.72 -16.68 32.51
CA PHE A 714 22.53 -16.64 33.73
C PHE A 714 21.82 -15.97 34.89
N VAL A 715 21.08 -14.88 34.65
CA VAL A 715 20.28 -14.21 35.68
C VAL A 715 19.15 -15.13 36.15
N LEU A 716 18.51 -15.83 35.21
CA LEU A 716 17.47 -16.81 35.50
C LEU A 716 18.01 -17.98 36.33
N ALA A 717 19.19 -18.50 35.99
CA ALA A 717 19.87 -19.54 36.76
C ALA A 717 20.23 -19.06 38.17
N LEU A 718 20.77 -17.84 38.32
CA LEU A 718 21.08 -17.23 39.62
C LEU A 718 19.82 -17.10 40.48
N LEU A 719 18.73 -16.56 39.94
CA LEU A 719 17.45 -16.41 40.64
C LEU A 719 16.86 -17.78 41.02
N SER A 720 17.01 -18.79 40.17
CA SER A 720 16.55 -20.16 40.45
C SER A 720 17.36 -20.79 41.60
N ILE A 721 18.68 -20.61 41.63
CA ILE A 721 19.52 -21.07 42.75
C ILE A 721 19.14 -20.33 44.04
N LEU A 722 18.95 -19.02 43.98
CA LEU A 722 18.62 -18.20 45.16
C LEU A 722 17.25 -18.56 45.73
N THR A 723 16.24 -18.78 44.88
CA THR A 723 14.92 -19.25 45.30
C THR A 723 14.98 -20.65 45.90
N LEU A 724 15.77 -21.56 45.34
CA LEU A 724 15.94 -22.91 45.88
C LEU A 724 16.64 -22.90 47.25
N LEU A 725 17.67 -22.06 47.42
CA LEU A 725 18.31 -21.84 48.72
C LEU A 725 17.35 -21.23 49.75
N LEU A 726 16.52 -20.27 49.34
CA LEU A 726 15.54 -19.62 50.22
C LEU A 726 14.43 -20.60 50.65
N ILE A 727 13.91 -21.41 49.73
CA ILE A 727 12.94 -22.47 50.03
C ILE A 727 13.56 -23.50 50.99
N SER A 728 14.79 -23.94 50.71
CA SER A 728 15.53 -24.86 51.59
C SER A 728 15.70 -24.30 53.00
N PHE A 729 16.06 -23.02 53.12
CA PHE A 729 16.18 -22.32 54.41
C PHE A 729 14.86 -22.24 55.17
N ILE A 730 13.75 -21.91 54.48
CA ILE A 730 12.40 -21.87 55.10
C ILE A 730 11.99 -23.25 55.60
N ILE A 731 12.15 -24.30 54.78
CA ILE A 731 11.83 -25.68 55.15
C ILE A 731 12.68 -26.11 56.34
N TRP A 732 13.99 -25.82 56.32
CA TRP A 732 14.89 -26.12 57.43
C TRP A 732 14.44 -25.47 58.74
N ARG A 733 14.08 -24.18 58.71
CA ARG A 733 13.59 -23.45 59.88
C ARG A 733 12.26 -24.00 60.40
N LEU A 734 11.36 -24.40 59.50
CA LEU A 734 10.06 -24.97 59.84
C LEU A 734 10.21 -26.37 60.47
N LEU A 735 11.10 -27.21 59.94
CA LEU A 735 11.45 -28.51 60.50
C LEU A 735 12.12 -28.37 61.88
N GLN A 736 13.01 -27.40 62.08
CA GLN A 736 13.56 -27.11 63.40
C GLN A 736 12.48 -26.70 64.40
N ALA A 737 11.57 -25.80 64.03
CA ALA A 737 10.47 -25.38 64.90
C ALA A 737 9.55 -26.55 65.30
N LEU A 738 9.22 -27.44 64.35
CA LEU A 738 8.47 -28.66 64.62
C LEU A 738 9.21 -29.63 65.55
N THR A 739 10.53 -29.72 65.43
CA THR A 739 11.38 -30.57 66.27
C THR A 739 11.44 -30.04 67.70
N TYR A 740 11.62 -28.73 67.87
CA TYR A 740 11.52 -28.07 69.19
C TYR A 740 10.15 -28.28 69.84
N LYS A 741 9.07 -28.17 69.07
CA LYS A 741 7.72 -28.42 69.58
C LYS A 741 7.54 -29.87 70.06
N ARG A 742 8.03 -30.86 69.30
CA ARG A 742 7.96 -32.28 69.69
C ARG A 742 8.81 -32.60 70.92
N LEU A 743 10.01 -32.02 71.02
CA LEU A 743 10.87 -32.19 72.20
C LEU A 743 10.25 -31.54 73.45
N ALA A 744 9.60 -30.38 73.30
CA ALA A 744 8.88 -29.73 74.39
C ALA A 744 7.59 -30.45 74.84
N GLU A 745 6.95 -31.21 73.94
CA GLU A 745 5.80 -32.07 74.26
C GLU A 745 6.22 -33.46 74.80
N GLY A 746 7.46 -33.90 74.57
CA GLY A 746 8.01 -35.17 75.05
C GLY A 746 8.61 -35.14 76.47
N ASP A 747 8.79 -33.95 77.06
CA ASP A 747 9.27 -33.74 78.43
C ASP A 747 8.11 -33.53 79.46
N LYS A 748 6.92 -34.07 79.16
CA LYS A 748 5.77 -34.13 80.08
C LYS A 748 5.38 -35.55 80.46
#